data_AF-A0A1G5EC27-F1
#
_entry.id   AF-A0A1G5EC27-F1
#
_cell.length_a   1.000
_cell.length_b   1.000
_cell.length_c   1.000
_cell.angle_alpha   90.00
_cell.angle_beta   90.00
_cell.angle_gamma   90.00
#
_symmetry.space_group_name_H-M   'P 1'
#
loop_
_entity.id
_entity.type
_entity.pdbx_description
1 polymer ?
#
loop_
_entity_poly.entity_id
_entity_poly.type
_entity_poly.pdbx_seq_one_letter_code
_entity_poly.pdbx_strand_id
1 'polypeptide(L)'
;MDNESKTLKDKYPELAKEWHPTKNGNLKPSDVTPSSNIKIWWLFPYDDPRTGKHYEFEWQATVRKRVQGTGCPYIQKTCHTLWRGFNDLETLYPELANQWHPSKNGILLPKDVTSGSRKKVWWKYPYDDPVTGKHFDFEWEAIIRDRVRHPSCPYLVSSSYAVWRGFNDLATTNPELAKEWHPTKNSPLRPEDVRSGSRKKVWWLYPYDDLRTGKHFDFEWQAEINNRANGNAGCPYLASSGHAIWKGFNDLATTNPKLAKEWHPTKNGSLRPQDVSAGSNKKVWWLYPYDDPRTGKHFDFEWQAVINNRANSNAGCPYLSVSPQAIMPGFNDLESTHPELMCEWDYEKNEITPDKISFGSEKKVFWKGKCGHNYKQSVLNHVNGCGCPYCAGKEVLSGFNDLQTLYPVISAEWDFKKNKKAPNIIFAHSDNSYWWKCKLGHSYKMPVNRRTGAQKSSCPVCAKEGKTSFPEQAIYFYLKDKFPDAINSDRSLGFEFDIKVPSLNIAIEFDGKYWHSNKESIYKDNKKDDYCFKNNINLFRIRDKSLKKTKYATIINFTEGNELSLENAIKKLLFLMGADGIDVNLSRDRASILSQYIIKHKNNSLAFLRPDIAEEWNYEKNEALTPYSVKCFSSKIIWWKCKNCGEEWQCRVSTRTGSQAQGCPKCTKEIVRQSKSTKVVNLDTGEVFESVNKAAESVKGRFGDISACCRGEQKTAWGYRWKYFDKPQTSRKKYSGKVINLSNGMVFNSLTEAARWCNGKVMNISACCKKRQKSAYGYIWSYYDE
;
A
#
# COMPACT_ATOMS: atom_id res chain seq x y z
N MET A 1 38.23 98.72 16.25
CA MET A 1 39.02 99.77 15.57
C MET A 1 40.46 99.28 15.71
N ASP A 2 41.16 98.78 14.70
CA ASP A 2 41.18 99.13 13.27
C ASP A 2 41.03 97.93 12.34
N ASN A 3 40.23 98.13 11.28
CA ASN A 3 39.95 97.16 10.23
C ASN A 3 40.81 97.53 9.01
N GLU A 4 42.06 97.08 8.96
CA GLU A 4 42.89 97.22 7.75
C GLU A 4 42.28 96.37 6.62
N SER A 5 41.70 97.03 5.62
CA SER A 5 41.24 96.38 4.40
C SER A 5 42.44 95.92 3.56
N LYS A 6 43.01 94.76 3.89
CA LYS A 6 44.07 94.12 3.07
C LYS A 6 43.65 93.98 1.61
N THR A 7 44.57 94.29 0.69
CA THR A 7 44.34 94.34 -0.77
C THR A 7 44.13 92.94 -1.36
N LEU A 8 43.72 92.83 -2.64
CA LEU A 8 43.57 91.55 -3.32
C LEU A 8 44.89 90.78 -3.35
N LYS A 9 46.01 91.47 -3.61
CA LYS A 9 47.35 90.88 -3.60
C LYS A 9 47.70 90.25 -2.24
N ASP A 10 47.35 90.93 -1.15
CA ASP A 10 47.71 90.51 0.20
C ASP A 10 46.87 89.32 0.69
N LYS A 11 45.58 89.29 0.34
CA LYS A 11 44.66 88.23 0.79
C LYS A 11 44.63 87.03 -0.15
N TYR A 12 44.84 87.23 -1.45
CA TYR A 12 44.75 86.18 -2.48
C TYR A 12 45.92 86.30 -3.47
N PRO A 13 47.17 86.04 -3.03
CA PRO A 13 48.35 86.22 -3.86
C PRO A 13 48.36 85.32 -5.11
N GLU A 14 47.82 84.10 -5.01
CA GLU A 14 47.70 83.20 -6.16
C GLU A 14 46.72 83.72 -7.20
N LEU A 15 45.56 84.25 -6.76
CA LEU A 15 44.60 84.86 -7.67
C LEU A 15 45.18 86.12 -8.33
N ALA A 16 46.00 86.89 -7.60
CA ALA A 16 46.68 88.05 -8.15
C ALA A 16 47.70 87.71 -9.25
N LYS A 17 48.23 86.47 -9.31
CA LYS A 17 49.08 86.01 -10.44
C LYS A 17 48.29 85.85 -11.74
N GLU A 18 46.98 85.61 -11.65
CA GLU A 18 46.09 85.51 -12.81
C GLU A 18 45.62 86.88 -13.32
N TRP A 19 46.14 87.98 -12.75
CA TRP A 19 45.86 89.33 -13.23
C TRP A 19 46.47 89.51 -14.63
N HIS A 20 45.69 89.96 -15.60
CA HIS A 20 46.21 90.11 -16.95
C HIS A 20 47.32 91.17 -16.98
N PRO A 21 48.51 90.88 -17.56
CA PRO A 21 49.69 91.74 -17.45
C PRO A 21 49.53 93.12 -18.13
N THR A 22 48.78 93.20 -19.24
CA THR A 22 48.68 94.43 -20.06
C THR A 22 47.26 95.00 -20.24
N LYS A 23 46.19 94.19 -20.10
CA LYS A 23 44.82 94.61 -20.45
C LYS A 23 44.06 95.37 -19.35
N ASN A 24 44.64 95.52 -18.16
CA ASN A 24 44.02 96.23 -17.03
C ASN A 24 44.50 97.68 -16.85
N GLY A 25 45.26 98.21 -17.82
CA GLY A 25 45.83 99.55 -17.75
C GLY A 25 46.77 99.69 -16.54
N ASN A 26 46.64 100.79 -15.80
CA ASN A 26 47.48 101.07 -14.62
C ASN A 26 46.99 100.40 -13.32
N LEU A 27 45.85 99.70 -13.34
CA LEU A 27 45.30 99.05 -12.15
C LEU A 27 46.10 97.78 -11.80
N LYS A 28 46.61 97.71 -10.58
CA LYS A 28 47.34 96.56 -10.04
C LYS A 28 46.50 95.79 -9.02
N PRO A 29 46.81 94.51 -8.76
CA PRO A 29 46.16 93.74 -7.68
C PRO A 29 46.28 94.37 -6.28
N SER A 30 47.27 95.24 -6.06
CA SER A 30 47.44 96.01 -4.81
C SER A 30 46.42 97.15 -4.66
N ASP A 31 45.75 97.55 -5.74
CA ASP A 31 44.94 98.78 -5.75
C ASP A 31 43.44 98.48 -5.54
N VAL A 32 43.08 97.20 -5.42
CA VAL A 32 41.70 96.74 -5.31
C VAL A 32 41.51 95.81 -4.12
N THR A 33 40.34 95.90 -3.47
CA THR A 33 39.98 94.99 -2.38
C THR A 33 39.31 93.72 -2.92
N PRO A 34 39.37 92.58 -2.20
CA PRO A 34 38.76 91.32 -2.64
C PRO A 34 37.24 91.37 -2.88
N SER A 35 36.51 92.31 -2.28
CA SER A 35 35.06 92.50 -2.47
C SER A 35 34.71 93.42 -3.64
N SER A 36 35.71 93.93 -4.38
CA SER A 36 35.51 94.89 -5.46
C SER A 36 34.67 94.32 -6.62
N ASN A 37 33.70 95.12 -7.09
CA ASN A 37 32.89 94.79 -8.27
C ASN A 37 33.54 95.27 -9.59
N ILE A 38 34.76 95.81 -9.55
CA ILE A 38 35.47 96.22 -10.77
C ILE A 38 35.68 95.00 -11.66
N LYS A 39 35.26 95.12 -12.93
CA LYS A 39 35.43 94.10 -13.96
C LYS A 39 36.78 94.31 -14.64
N ILE A 40 37.65 93.30 -14.55
CA ILE A 40 39.00 93.34 -15.11
C ILE A 40 39.24 92.12 -15.98
N TRP A 41 40.30 92.18 -16.79
CA TRP A 41 40.82 91.06 -17.53
C TRP A 41 41.66 90.14 -16.65
N TRP A 42 41.47 88.85 -16.84
CA TRP A 42 42.22 87.79 -16.21
C TRP A 42 42.92 86.95 -17.26
N LEU A 43 44.07 86.39 -16.92
CA LEU A 43 44.85 85.49 -17.76
C LEU A 43 45.10 84.20 -16.97
N PHE A 44 44.67 83.07 -17.52
CA PHE A 44 44.83 81.75 -16.90
C PHE A 44 45.54 80.81 -17.86
N PRO A 45 46.83 80.51 -17.62
CA PRO A 45 47.54 79.48 -18.35
C PRO A 45 46.99 78.10 -17.98
N TYR A 46 46.69 77.28 -18.98
CA TYR A 46 46.11 75.95 -18.81
C TYR A 46 46.66 74.97 -19.83
N ASP A 47 47.32 73.94 -19.33
CA ASP A 47 47.70 72.77 -20.12
C ASP A 47 46.52 71.79 -20.14
N ASP A 48 45.93 71.55 -21.32
CA ASP A 48 44.84 70.59 -21.44
C ASP A 48 45.38 69.17 -21.26
N PRO A 49 45.05 68.47 -20.16
CA PRO A 49 45.58 67.14 -19.90
C PRO A 49 45.10 66.10 -20.93
N ARG A 50 44.06 66.41 -21.72
CA ARG A 50 43.52 65.50 -22.75
C ARG A 50 44.31 65.54 -24.06
N THR A 51 44.85 66.71 -24.41
CA THR A 51 45.48 66.95 -25.72
C THR A 51 46.94 67.36 -25.61
N GLY A 52 47.42 67.70 -24.42
CA GLY A 52 48.76 68.24 -24.19
C GLY A 52 48.96 69.67 -24.72
N LYS A 53 47.90 70.32 -25.22
CA LYS A 53 47.97 71.69 -25.76
C LYS A 53 47.92 72.71 -24.63
N HIS A 54 48.79 73.70 -24.73
CA HIS A 54 48.79 74.86 -23.85
C HIS A 54 47.79 75.91 -24.33
N TYR A 55 47.00 76.47 -23.42
CA TYR A 55 46.06 77.54 -23.68
C TYR A 55 46.27 78.68 -22.67
N GLU A 56 46.29 79.91 -23.17
CA GLU A 56 46.27 81.11 -22.34
C GLU A 56 44.86 81.69 -22.35
N PHE A 57 44.01 81.21 -21.44
CA PHE A 57 42.63 81.66 -21.41
C PHE A 57 42.52 83.06 -20.83
N GLU A 58 41.88 83.95 -21.57
CA GLU A 58 41.64 85.31 -21.13
C GLU A 58 40.15 85.67 -21.14
N TRP A 59 39.69 86.31 -20.07
CA TRP A 59 38.30 86.77 -19.96
C TRP A 59 38.15 87.93 -19.00
N GLN A 60 37.01 88.61 -19.08
CA GLN A 60 36.65 89.64 -18.12
C GLN A 60 35.74 89.10 -17.00
N ALA A 61 36.12 89.33 -15.75
CA ALA A 61 35.28 89.03 -14.59
C ALA A 61 35.51 90.05 -13.48
N THR A 62 34.52 90.20 -12.58
CA THR A 62 34.68 91.07 -11.42
C THR A 62 35.59 90.42 -10.38
N VAL A 63 36.39 91.23 -9.68
CA VAL A 63 37.29 90.77 -8.61
C VAL A 63 36.54 89.94 -7.57
N ARG A 64 35.39 90.43 -7.10
CA ARG A 64 34.53 89.72 -6.14
C ARG A 64 34.13 88.32 -6.62
N LYS A 65 33.72 88.15 -7.88
CA LYS A 65 33.29 86.84 -8.41
C LYS A 65 34.46 85.86 -8.47
N ARG A 66 35.64 86.35 -8.86
CA ARG A 66 36.87 85.54 -8.90
C ARG A 66 37.31 85.07 -7.52
N VAL A 67 37.23 85.94 -6.52
CA VAL A 67 37.50 85.61 -5.11
C VAL A 67 36.49 84.58 -4.58
N GLN A 68 35.22 84.64 -4.99
CA GLN A 68 34.19 83.65 -4.64
C GLN A 68 34.39 82.27 -5.30
N GLY A 69 35.46 82.08 -6.09
CA GLY A 69 35.83 80.78 -6.64
C GLY A 69 35.15 80.44 -7.96
N THR A 70 34.69 81.43 -8.74
CA THR A 70 34.01 81.16 -10.03
C THR A 70 34.91 80.62 -11.14
N GLY A 71 36.19 80.30 -10.89
CA GLY A 71 37.13 79.62 -11.81
C GLY A 71 37.28 80.20 -13.22
N CYS A 72 37.97 79.47 -14.10
CA CYS A 72 38.03 79.77 -15.54
C CYS A 72 36.70 79.37 -16.21
N PRO A 73 36.02 80.29 -16.93
CA PRO A 73 34.70 80.02 -17.48
C PRO A 73 34.70 78.95 -18.58
N TYR A 74 35.84 78.72 -19.25
CA TYR A 74 35.97 77.81 -20.38
C TYR A 74 36.14 76.32 -19.99
N ILE A 75 36.63 76.05 -18.78
CA ILE A 75 37.01 74.70 -18.29
C ILE A 75 35.96 74.12 -17.33
N GLN A 76 35.02 74.93 -16.87
CA GLN A 76 33.98 74.47 -15.93
C GLN A 76 33.09 73.38 -16.53
N LYS A 77 32.67 72.41 -15.70
CA LYS A 77 31.79 71.29 -16.12
C LYS A 77 30.45 71.74 -16.71
N THR A 78 29.99 72.95 -16.37
CA THR A 78 28.77 73.58 -16.88
C THR A 78 29.05 74.74 -17.83
N CYS A 79 30.25 74.76 -18.44
CA CYS A 79 30.71 75.85 -19.29
C CYS A 79 29.73 76.13 -20.45
N HIS A 80 29.23 77.36 -20.49
CA HIS A 80 28.43 77.91 -21.59
C HIS A 80 29.25 78.89 -22.45
N THR A 81 30.51 79.13 -22.10
CA THR A 81 31.40 80.08 -22.76
C THR A 81 32.29 79.36 -23.77
N LEU A 82 32.16 79.71 -25.04
CA LEU A 82 32.89 79.07 -26.13
C LEU A 82 34.35 79.53 -26.19
N TRP A 83 35.27 78.59 -26.31
CA TRP A 83 36.63 78.80 -26.80
C TRP A 83 36.87 77.85 -27.98
N ARG A 84 36.98 78.43 -29.19
CA ARG A 84 37.19 77.67 -30.42
C ARG A 84 38.52 76.91 -30.38
N GLY A 85 38.52 75.68 -30.85
CA GLY A 85 39.67 74.78 -30.79
C GLY A 85 39.91 74.15 -29.42
N PHE A 86 38.95 74.26 -28.49
CA PHE A 86 39.07 73.67 -27.13
C PHE A 86 37.78 73.00 -26.65
N ASN A 87 36.68 73.76 -26.53
CA ASN A 87 35.42 73.25 -25.96
C ASN A 87 34.22 73.33 -26.90
N ASP A 88 34.46 73.66 -28.17
CA ASP A 88 33.47 73.60 -29.23
C ASP A 88 33.14 72.15 -29.64
N LEU A 89 31.98 71.97 -30.27
CA LEU A 89 31.48 70.64 -30.65
C LEU A 89 32.38 69.95 -31.67
N GLU A 90 32.93 70.70 -32.64
CA GLU A 90 33.79 70.15 -33.71
C GLU A 90 35.06 69.55 -33.15
N THR A 91 35.72 70.27 -32.25
CA THR A 91 36.97 69.84 -31.61
C THR A 91 36.76 68.65 -30.70
N LEU A 92 35.67 68.62 -29.92
CA LEU A 92 35.44 67.56 -28.93
C LEU A 92 34.76 66.31 -29.51
N TYR A 93 33.93 66.46 -30.54
CA TYR A 93 33.11 65.38 -31.09
C TYR A 93 33.06 65.46 -32.64
N PRO A 94 34.20 65.24 -33.33
CA PRO A 94 34.30 65.40 -34.78
C PRO A 94 33.32 64.50 -35.55
N GLU A 95 33.12 63.25 -35.12
CA GLU A 95 32.15 62.33 -35.73
C GLU A 95 30.70 62.81 -35.63
N LEU A 96 30.36 63.50 -34.53
CA LEU A 96 29.03 64.08 -34.37
C LEU A 96 28.92 65.37 -35.20
N ALA A 97 29.98 66.18 -35.26
CA ALA A 97 30.04 67.36 -36.11
C ALA A 97 29.92 67.02 -37.61
N ASN A 98 30.42 65.85 -38.06
CA ASN A 98 30.21 65.35 -39.42
C ASN A 98 28.73 65.08 -39.75
N GLN A 99 27.89 64.90 -38.73
CA GLN A 99 26.45 64.73 -38.87
C GLN A 99 25.69 66.06 -38.79
N TRP A 100 26.39 67.19 -38.72
CA TRP A 100 25.75 68.50 -38.77
C TRP A 100 25.11 68.72 -40.14
N HIS A 101 23.86 69.15 -40.17
CA HIS A 101 23.19 69.34 -41.45
C HIS A 101 23.86 70.45 -42.27
N PRO A 102 24.19 70.24 -43.56
CA PRO A 102 25.01 71.16 -44.36
C PRO A 102 24.38 72.54 -44.60
N SER A 103 23.05 72.64 -44.71
CA SER A 103 22.35 73.91 -45.01
C SER A 103 21.28 74.35 -44.00
N LYS A 104 20.58 73.44 -43.32
CA LYS A 104 19.44 73.76 -42.44
C LYS A 104 19.78 74.50 -41.15
N ASN A 105 21.06 74.56 -40.76
CA ASN A 105 21.50 75.30 -39.59
C ASN A 105 21.93 76.75 -39.90
N GLY A 106 21.77 77.20 -41.15
CA GLY A 106 22.19 78.53 -41.59
C GLY A 106 23.69 78.73 -41.41
N ILE A 107 24.08 79.89 -40.87
CA ILE A 107 25.49 80.25 -40.64
C ILE A 107 26.12 79.60 -39.39
N LEU A 108 25.33 78.87 -38.58
CA LEU A 108 25.82 78.29 -37.34
C LEU A 108 26.60 77.01 -37.62
N LEU A 109 27.90 77.01 -37.31
CA LEU A 109 28.78 75.87 -37.53
C LEU A 109 29.04 75.09 -36.22
N PRO A 110 29.46 73.81 -36.29
CA PRO A 110 29.83 73.02 -35.11
C PRO A 110 30.89 73.69 -34.21
N LYS A 111 31.89 74.38 -34.79
CA LYS A 111 32.87 75.20 -34.06
C LYS A 111 32.31 76.43 -33.33
N ASP A 112 31.05 76.81 -33.59
CA ASP A 112 30.41 78.01 -33.01
C ASP A 112 29.55 77.70 -31.77
N VAL A 113 29.54 76.45 -31.33
CA VAL A 113 28.72 75.97 -30.21
C VAL A 113 29.51 75.05 -29.32
N THR A 114 29.26 75.11 -28.01
CA THR A 114 29.84 74.14 -27.07
C THR A 114 29.08 72.81 -27.15
N SER A 115 29.74 71.70 -26.82
CA SER A 115 29.09 70.38 -26.73
C SER A 115 27.96 70.31 -25.69
N GLY A 116 27.97 71.22 -24.70
CA GLY A 116 26.91 71.38 -23.71
C GLY A 116 25.73 72.26 -24.14
N SER A 117 25.73 72.78 -25.38
CA SER A 117 24.72 73.71 -25.88
C SER A 117 23.30 73.11 -25.88
N ARG A 118 22.32 73.91 -25.44
CA ARG A 118 20.90 73.56 -25.51
C ARG A 118 20.23 73.98 -26.82
N LYS A 119 21.00 74.52 -27.79
CA LYS A 119 20.45 74.84 -29.11
C LYS A 119 19.96 73.57 -29.79
N LYS A 120 18.76 73.63 -30.35
CA LYS A 120 18.18 72.60 -31.22
C LYS A 120 18.63 72.90 -32.64
N VAL A 121 19.25 71.91 -33.30
CA VAL A 121 19.84 72.05 -34.64
C VAL A 121 19.47 70.84 -35.47
N TRP A 122 19.54 70.99 -36.79
CA TRP A 122 19.34 69.92 -37.75
C TRP A 122 20.58 69.05 -37.88
N TRP A 123 20.36 67.75 -37.96
CA TRP A 123 21.37 66.73 -38.19
C TRP A 123 21.05 65.97 -39.47
N LYS A 124 22.08 65.45 -40.13
CA LYS A 124 21.99 64.58 -41.29
C LYS A 124 22.82 63.32 -41.05
N TYR A 125 22.25 62.16 -41.36
CA TYR A 125 22.93 60.87 -41.25
C TYR A 125 22.64 60.02 -42.50
N PRO A 126 23.60 59.89 -43.43
CA PRO A 126 23.48 58.97 -44.54
C PRO A 126 23.54 57.52 -44.06
N TYR A 127 22.65 56.67 -44.56
CA TYR A 127 22.54 55.27 -44.17
C TYR A 127 22.13 54.40 -45.36
N ASP A 128 22.97 53.43 -45.69
CA ASP A 128 22.63 52.36 -46.62
C ASP A 128 22.02 51.20 -45.84
N ASP A 129 20.75 50.89 -46.09
CA ASP A 129 20.09 49.76 -45.44
C ASP A 129 20.66 48.44 -45.98
N PRO A 130 21.36 47.64 -45.15
CA PRO A 130 21.98 46.40 -45.60
C PRO A 130 20.95 45.34 -46.02
N VAL A 131 19.69 45.47 -45.62
CA VAL A 131 18.63 44.50 -45.95
C VAL A 131 18.02 44.80 -47.31
N THR A 132 17.60 46.04 -47.55
CA THR A 132 16.91 46.40 -48.80
C THR A 132 17.83 46.99 -49.87
N GLY A 133 19.08 47.34 -49.51
CA GLY A 133 20.02 48.05 -50.39
C GLY A 133 19.64 49.50 -50.68
N LYS A 134 18.61 50.04 -50.01
CA LYS A 134 18.15 51.42 -50.19
C LYS A 134 19.01 52.40 -49.39
N HIS A 135 19.34 53.52 -50.01
CA HIS A 135 20.00 54.64 -49.35
C HIS A 135 18.99 55.58 -48.70
N PHE A 136 19.26 56.01 -47.47
CA PHE A 136 18.46 56.97 -46.71
C PHE A 136 19.34 58.09 -46.17
N ASP A 137 18.92 59.33 -46.43
CA ASP A 137 19.51 60.53 -45.83
C ASP A 137 18.64 60.98 -44.66
N PHE A 138 18.82 60.35 -43.49
CA PHE A 138 18.02 60.68 -42.33
C PHE A 138 18.32 62.09 -41.83
N GLU A 139 17.29 62.91 -41.65
CA GLU A 139 17.40 64.26 -41.15
C GLU A 139 16.44 64.54 -39.99
N TRP A 140 16.94 65.17 -38.93
CA TRP A 140 16.12 65.46 -37.76
C TRP A 140 16.65 66.64 -36.96
N GLU A 141 15.77 67.28 -36.19
CA GLU A 141 16.16 68.29 -35.21
C GLU A 141 16.40 67.67 -33.83
N ALA A 142 17.55 67.93 -33.23
CA ALA A 142 17.83 67.54 -31.85
C ALA A 142 18.70 68.57 -31.13
N ILE A 143 18.62 68.57 -29.81
CA ILE A 143 19.45 69.40 -28.95
C ILE A 143 20.88 68.87 -28.95
N ILE A 144 21.86 69.76 -29.15
CA ILE A 144 23.30 69.40 -29.24
C ILE A 144 23.76 68.58 -28.03
N ARG A 145 23.49 69.06 -26.82
CA ARG A 145 23.84 68.36 -25.57
C ARG A 145 23.26 66.95 -25.50
N ASP A 146 22.05 66.73 -26.00
CA ASP A 146 21.38 65.44 -25.92
C ASP A 146 21.96 64.47 -26.96
N ARG A 147 22.32 64.98 -28.14
CA ARG A 147 23.09 64.22 -29.15
C ARG A 147 24.48 63.84 -28.67
N VAL A 148 25.15 64.69 -27.91
CA VAL A 148 26.46 64.35 -27.31
C VAL A 148 26.31 63.18 -26.31
N ARG A 149 25.20 63.12 -25.56
CA ARG A 149 24.91 62.00 -24.64
C ARG A 149 24.42 60.75 -25.36
N HIS A 150 23.67 60.93 -26.45
CA HIS A 150 23.05 59.88 -27.25
C HIS A 150 23.34 60.12 -28.75
N PRO A 151 24.54 59.72 -29.23
CA PRO A 151 25.01 60.09 -30.56
C PRO A 151 24.31 59.34 -31.70
N SER A 152 23.66 58.20 -31.41
CA SER A 152 23.01 57.34 -32.41
C SER A 152 21.88 58.04 -33.18
N CYS A 153 21.71 57.65 -34.44
CA CYS A 153 20.57 58.07 -35.26
C CYS A 153 19.24 57.57 -34.65
N PRO A 154 18.25 58.43 -34.39
CA PRO A 154 17.02 58.05 -33.70
C PRO A 154 16.13 57.12 -34.52
N TYR A 155 16.28 57.03 -35.84
CA TYR A 155 15.48 56.13 -36.69
C TYR A 155 15.99 54.68 -36.67
N LEU A 156 17.27 54.48 -36.33
CA LEU A 156 17.93 53.16 -36.29
C LEU A 156 17.84 52.49 -34.91
N VAL A 157 17.52 53.25 -33.85
CA VAL A 157 17.49 52.73 -32.48
C VAL A 157 16.11 52.11 -32.18
N SER A 158 16.08 50.87 -31.69
CA SER A 158 14.84 50.15 -31.36
C SER A 158 14.03 50.80 -30.23
N SER A 159 14.70 51.43 -29.26
CA SER A 159 14.09 52.13 -28.13
C SER A 159 13.60 53.56 -28.46
N SER A 160 13.83 54.05 -29.68
CA SER A 160 13.40 55.38 -30.11
C SER A 160 11.98 55.37 -30.67
N TYR A 161 11.25 56.47 -30.46
CA TYR A 161 9.91 56.72 -31.01
C TYR A 161 9.94 57.42 -32.38
N ALA A 162 11.11 57.72 -32.92
CA ALA A 162 11.23 58.41 -34.20
C ALA A 162 10.83 57.50 -35.37
N VAL A 163 9.98 58.03 -36.25
CA VAL A 163 9.45 57.32 -37.42
C VAL A 163 9.94 57.98 -38.70
N TRP A 164 10.43 57.17 -39.62
CA TRP A 164 10.76 57.54 -40.99
C TRP A 164 9.93 56.70 -41.95
N ARG A 165 9.06 57.38 -42.71
CA ARG A 165 8.16 56.74 -43.66
C ARG A 165 8.94 56.00 -44.74
N GLY A 166 8.51 54.79 -45.08
CA GLY A 166 9.18 53.91 -46.03
C GLY A 166 10.39 53.16 -45.47
N PHE A 167 10.66 53.29 -44.16
CA PHE A 167 11.79 52.61 -43.51
C PHE A 167 11.37 51.83 -42.26
N ASN A 168 11.00 52.53 -41.18
CA ASN A 168 10.73 51.91 -39.88
C ASN A 168 9.29 52.11 -39.38
N ASP A 169 8.40 52.65 -40.22
CA ASP A 169 6.98 52.78 -39.94
C ASP A 169 6.24 51.44 -40.05
N LEU A 170 5.06 51.34 -39.43
CA LEU A 170 4.27 50.12 -39.35
C LEU A 170 3.83 49.60 -40.71
N ALA A 171 3.48 50.48 -41.66
CA ALA A 171 3.06 50.07 -43.00
C ALA A 171 4.21 49.38 -43.75
N THR A 172 5.42 49.91 -43.59
CA THR A 172 6.62 49.34 -44.20
C THR A 172 7.04 48.03 -43.53
N THR A 173 7.11 47.99 -42.20
CA THR A 173 7.66 46.81 -41.51
C THR A 173 6.64 45.67 -41.35
N ASN A 174 5.35 46.00 -41.25
CA ASN A 174 4.27 45.04 -41.00
C ASN A 174 3.05 45.33 -41.91
N PRO A 175 3.16 45.15 -43.24
CA PRO A 175 2.12 45.53 -44.20
C PRO A 175 0.78 44.82 -43.98
N GLU A 176 0.79 43.53 -43.62
CA GLU A 176 -0.44 42.79 -43.34
C GLU A 176 -1.18 43.34 -42.10
N LEU A 177 -0.43 43.70 -41.05
CA LEU A 177 -1.04 44.32 -39.87
C LEU A 177 -1.57 45.72 -40.18
N ALA A 178 -0.88 46.49 -41.03
CA ALA A 178 -1.36 47.79 -41.48
C ALA A 178 -2.67 47.71 -42.28
N LYS A 179 -2.94 46.60 -43.01
CA LYS A 179 -4.24 46.38 -43.67
C LYS A 179 -5.39 46.24 -42.68
N GLU A 180 -5.12 45.76 -41.46
CA GLU A 180 -6.12 45.68 -40.39
C GLU A 180 -6.32 47.02 -39.66
N TRP A 181 -5.63 48.10 -40.05
CA TRP A 181 -5.81 49.41 -39.44
C TRP A 181 -7.22 49.93 -39.75
N HIS A 182 -7.95 50.36 -38.72
CA HIS A 182 -9.31 50.84 -38.96
C HIS A 182 -9.31 52.09 -39.87
N PRO A 183 -10.11 52.12 -40.96
CA PRO A 183 -10.01 53.15 -42.00
C PRO A 183 -10.38 54.57 -41.54
N THR A 184 -11.31 54.71 -40.58
CA THR A 184 -11.79 56.03 -40.13
C THR A 184 -11.53 56.36 -38.66
N LYS A 185 -11.57 55.38 -37.74
CA LYS A 185 -11.53 55.62 -36.27
C LYS A 185 -10.18 56.04 -35.69
N ASN A 186 -9.10 55.96 -36.47
CA ASN A 186 -7.76 56.36 -36.04
C ASN A 186 -7.32 57.73 -36.56
N SER A 187 -8.16 58.39 -37.38
CA SER A 187 -7.83 59.69 -37.97
C SER A 187 -7.49 60.73 -36.89
N PRO A 188 -6.42 61.54 -37.05
CA PRO A 188 -5.56 61.68 -38.24
C PRO A 188 -4.35 60.72 -38.30
N LEU A 189 -4.21 59.79 -37.34
CA LEU A 189 -3.06 58.89 -37.23
C LEU A 189 -3.11 57.76 -38.26
N ARG A 190 -2.03 57.59 -39.02
CA ARG A 190 -1.91 56.56 -40.05
C ARG A 190 -0.84 55.51 -39.68
N PRO A 191 -0.88 54.31 -40.27
CA PRO A 191 0.18 53.31 -40.07
C PRO A 191 1.59 53.84 -40.38
N GLU A 192 1.72 54.78 -41.32
CA GLU A 192 3.01 55.39 -41.70
C GLU A 192 3.54 56.38 -40.63
N ASP A 193 2.73 56.74 -39.63
CA ASP A 193 3.09 57.70 -38.58
C ASP A 193 3.58 57.05 -37.28
N VAL A 194 3.59 55.71 -37.25
CA VAL A 194 3.88 54.93 -36.04
C VAL A 194 4.80 53.77 -36.35
N ARG A 195 5.55 53.31 -35.35
CA ARG A 195 6.34 52.08 -35.41
C ARG A 195 5.56 50.90 -34.84
N SER A 196 5.90 49.68 -35.28
CA SER A 196 5.43 48.43 -34.68
C SER A 196 5.60 48.35 -33.16
N GLY A 197 6.68 48.89 -32.59
CA GLY A 197 6.90 48.94 -31.14
C GLY A 197 6.07 49.98 -30.35
N SER A 198 5.16 50.71 -30.99
CA SER A 198 4.37 51.76 -30.34
C SER A 198 3.35 51.20 -29.33
N ARG A 199 3.25 51.84 -28.16
CA ARG A 199 2.22 51.54 -27.14
C ARG A 199 0.90 52.30 -27.36
N LYS A 200 0.75 53.02 -28.48
CA LYS A 200 -0.51 53.71 -28.77
C LYS A 200 -1.61 52.67 -28.98
N LYS A 201 -2.74 52.87 -28.31
CA LYS A 201 -3.95 52.07 -28.48
C LYS A 201 -4.77 52.63 -29.64
N VAL A 202 -5.02 51.81 -30.65
CA VAL A 202 -5.71 52.18 -31.89
C VAL A 202 -6.81 51.18 -32.20
N TRP A 203 -7.75 51.59 -33.06
CA TRP A 203 -8.81 50.73 -33.57
C TRP A 203 -8.28 49.83 -34.69
N TRP A 204 -8.65 48.56 -34.63
CA TRP A 204 -8.38 47.55 -35.65
C TRP A 204 -9.70 47.13 -36.29
N LEU A 205 -9.65 46.71 -37.55
CA LEU A 205 -10.75 46.16 -38.31
C LEU A 205 -10.29 44.86 -38.96
N TYR A 206 -10.98 43.76 -38.67
CA TYR A 206 -10.67 42.44 -39.18
C TYR A 206 -11.91 41.83 -39.85
N PRO A 207 -11.95 41.79 -41.18
CA PRO A 207 -13.02 41.12 -41.91
C PRO A 207 -12.86 39.60 -41.77
N TYR A 208 -13.95 38.90 -41.45
CA TYR A 208 -13.97 37.47 -41.20
C TYR A 208 -15.23 36.80 -41.75
N ASP A 209 -15.04 35.79 -42.59
CA ASP A 209 -16.10 34.92 -43.07
C ASP A 209 -16.19 33.65 -42.21
N ASP A 210 -17.28 33.48 -41.46
CA ASP A 210 -17.51 32.27 -40.68
C ASP A 210 -17.89 31.11 -41.61
N LEU A 211 -16.93 30.24 -41.90
CA LEU A 211 -17.12 29.05 -42.73
C LEU A 211 -18.24 28.12 -42.24
N ARG A 212 -18.60 28.14 -40.95
CA ARG A 212 -19.64 27.28 -40.39
C ARG A 212 -21.05 27.80 -40.69
N THR A 213 -21.23 29.11 -40.66
CA THR A 213 -22.56 29.74 -40.80
C THR A 213 -22.74 30.50 -42.11
N GLY A 214 -21.66 30.71 -42.87
CA GLY A 214 -21.63 31.52 -44.09
C GLY A 214 -21.79 33.02 -43.83
N LYS A 215 -21.74 33.48 -42.58
CA LYS A 215 -21.92 34.89 -42.21
C LYS A 215 -20.60 35.65 -42.26
N HIS A 216 -20.66 36.87 -42.78
CA HIS A 216 -19.55 37.82 -42.75
C HIS A 216 -19.60 38.67 -41.47
N PHE A 217 -18.44 38.93 -40.88
CA PHE A 217 -18.26 39.79 -39.70
C PHE A 217 -17.09 40.74 -39.90
N ASP A 218 -17.33 42.02 -39.64
CA ASP A 218 -16.30 43.05 -39.56
C ASP A 218 -15.95 43.30 -38.09
N PHE A 219 -15.03 42.49 -37.55
CA PHE A 219 -14.66 42.62 -36.15
C PHE A 219 -13.82 43.87 -35.93
N GLU A 220 -14.27 44.72 -35.01
CA GLU A 220 -13.53 45.93 -34.62
C GLU A 220 -13.24 45.97 -33.13
N TRP A 221 -12.02 46.35 -32.77
CA TRP A 221 -11.60 46.47 -31.36
C TRP A 221 -10.43 47.43 -31.20
N GLN A 222 -10.17 47.85 -29.97
CA GLN A 222 -8.99 48.65 -29.64
C GLN A 222 -7.87 47.80 -29.02
N ALA A 223 -6.66 47.91 -29.54
CA ALA A 223 -5.46 47.28 -28.97
C ALA A 223 -4.21 48.13 -29.20
N GLU A 224 -3.19 47.94 -28.36
CA GLU A 224 -1.88 48.57 -28.54
C GLU A 224 -1.15 47.97 -29.76
N ILE A 225 -0.47 48.83 -30.52
CA ILE A 225 0.21 48.44 -31.78
C ILE A 225 1.30 47.39 -31.53
N ASN A 226 2.13 47.56 -30.51
CA ASN A 226 3.18 46.60 -30.14
C ASN A 226 2.64 45.21 -29.77
N ASN A 227 1.52 45.14 -29.05
CA ASN A 227 0.92 43.86 -28.68
C ASN A 227 0.44 43.09 -29.91
N ARG A 228 -0.11 43.80 -30.90
CA ARG A 228 -0.49 43.22 -32.20
C ARG A 228 0.72 42.84 -33.05
N ALA A 229 1.74 43.70 -33.12
CA ALA A 229 2.91 43.50 -33.97
C ALA A 229 3.82 42.35 -33.53
N ASN A 230 3.84 42.00 -32.24
CA ASN A 230 4.63 40.90 -31.69
C ASN A 230 4.04 39.50 -31.97
N GLY A 231 3.02 39.38 -32.84
CA GLY A 231 2.49 38.10 -33.34
C GLY A 231 1.59 37.31 -32.38
N ASN A 232 1.54 37.67 -31.09
CA ASN A 232 0.80 36.92 -30.06
C ASN A 232 -0.66 37.35 -29.85
N ALA A 233 -1.15 38.38 -30.55
CA ALA A 233 -2.50 38.90 -30.38
C ALA A 233 -3.24 39.01 -31.72
N GLY A 234 -3.88 37.91 -32.16
CA GLY A 234 -4.83 37.92 -33.28
C GLY A 234 -6.18 38.58 -32.92
N CYS A 235 -7.19 38.39 -33.77
CA CYS A 235 -8.54 38.87 -33.49
C CYS A 235 -9.08 38.29 -32.15
N PRO A 236 -9.46 39.12 -31.17
CA PRO A 236 -9.79 38.66 -29.83
C PRO A 236 -11.11 37.86 -29.77
N TYR A 237 -11.98 38.01 -30.77
CA TYR A 237 -13.26 37.30 -30.85
C TYR A 237 -13.12 35.87 -31.41
N LEU A 238 -12.03 35.62 -32.16
CA LEU A 238 -11.69 34.29 -32.70
C LEU A 238 -10.81 33.47 -31.75
N ALA A 239 -10.27 34.10 -30.70
CA ALA A 239 -9.41 33.43 -29.75
C ALA A 239 -10.18 32.37 -28.95
N SER A 240 -9.62 31.17 -28.88
CA SER A 240 -10.16 30.05 -28.07
C SER A 240 -10.28 30.36 -26.58
N SER A 241 -9.55 31.39 -26.12
CA SER A 241 -9.59 31.85 -24.72
C SER A 241 -10.93 32.52 -24.32
N GLY A 242 -11.77 32.91 -25.28
CA GLY A 242 -13.16 33.33 -25.03
C GLY A 242 -13.35 34.61 -24.21
N HIS A 243 -12.34 35.47 -24.10
CA HIS A 243 -12.38 36.69 -23.29
C HIS A 243 -13.19 37.83 -23.91
N ALA A 244 -13.15 38.00 -25.23
CA ALA A 244 -13.89 39.05 -25.93
C ALA A 244 -15.16 38.46 -26.58
N ILE A 245 -16.28 39.16 -26.42
CA ILE A 245 -17.60 38.71 -26.86
C ILE A 245 -18.10 39.57 -28.00
N TRP A 246 -18.52 38.92 -29.08
CA TRP A 246 -19.26 39.51 -30.18
C TRP A 246 -20.64 38.87 -30.24
N LYS A 247 -21.68 39.69 -30.00
CA LYS A 247 -23.07 39.24 -29.96
C LYS A 247 -23.48 38.68 -31.31
N GLY A 248 -24.12 37.51 -31.31
CA GLY A 248 -24.52 36.81 -32.53
C GLY A 248 -23.42 35.94 -33.15
N PHE A 249 -22.24 35.84 -32.53
CA PHE A 249 -21.12 35.03 -33.01
C PHE A 249 -20.62 34.03 -31.96
N ASN A 250 -19.90 34.51 -30.94
CA ASN A 250 -19.23 33.65 -29.95
C ASN A 250 -19.83 33.71 -28.53
N ASP A 251 -20.96 34.42 -28.37
CA ASP A 251 -21.68 34.47 -27.10
C ASP A 251 -22.43 33.16 -26.78
N LEU A 252 -22.77 32.94 -25.51
CA LEU A 252 -23.40 31.72 -25.02
C LEU A 252 -24.80 31.52 -25.63
N ALA A 253 -25.58 32.59 -25.84
CA ALA A 253 -26.92 32.47 -26.41
C ALA A 253 -26.87 31.94 -27.85
N THR A 254 -25.89 32.40 -28.63
CA THR A 254 -25.67 31.98 -30.01
C THR A 254 -25.08 30.58 -30.09
N THR A 255 -24.05 30.30 -29.29
CA THR A 255 -23.29 29.05 -29.38
C THR A 255 -23.95 27.88 -28.65
N ASN A 256 -24.70 28.14 -27.59
CA ASN A 256 -25.41 27.12 -26.80
C ASN A 256 -26.82 27.58 -26.39
N PRO A 257 -27.77 27.67 -27.34
CA PRO A 257 -29.10 28.22 -27.11
C PRO A 257 -29.95 27.41 -26.12
N LYS A 258 -29.71 26.09 -26.01
CA LYS A 258 -30.40 25.24 -25.03
C LYS A 258 -29.98 25.61 -23.61
N LEU A 259 -28.67 25.69 -23.36
CA LEU A 259 -28.15 26.07 -22.06
C LEU A 259 -28.53 27.52 -21.71
N ALA A 260 -28.53 28.43 -22.67
CA ALA A 260 -28.96 29.82 -22.46
C ALA A 260 -30.41 29.95 -21.99
N LYS A 261 -31.30 29.00 -22.33
CA LYS A 261 -32.69 28.96 -21.81
C LYS A 261 -32.76 28.61 -20.33
N GLU A 262 -31.76 27.93 -19.80
CA GLU A 262 -31.65 27.58 -18.37
C GLU A 262 -31.04 28.73 -17.55
N TRP A 263 -30.76 29.89 -18.17
CA TRP A 263 -30.25 31.05 -17.46
C TRP A 263 -31.29 31.61 -16.51
N HIS A 264 -30.93 31.80 -15.25
CA HIS A 264 -31.89 32.29 -14.28
C HIS A 264 -32.38 33.71 -14.65
N PRO A 265 -33.70 33.99 -14.67
CA PRO A 265 -34.26 35.23 -15.20
C PRO A 265 -33.91 36.49 -14.39
N THR A 266 -33.78 36.37 -13.06
CA THR A 266 -33.58 37.53 -12.16
C THR A 266 -32.30 37.51 -11.33
N LYS A 267 -31.76 36.34 -10.95
CA LYS A 267 -30.64 36.22 -10.00
C LYS A 267 -29.25 36.55 -10.57
N ASN A 268 -29.11 36.75 -11.87
CA ASN A 268 -27.84 37.12 -12.52
C ASN A 268 -27.69 38.64 -12.75
N GLY A 269 -28.61 39.45 -12.21
CA GLY A 269 -28.57 40.91 -12.34
C GLY A 269 -28.63 41.36 -13.81
N SER A 270 -27.72 42.22 -14.22
CA SER A 270 -27.63 42.72 -15.61
C SER A 270 -26.93 41.76 -16.57
N LEU A 271 -26.25 40.71 -16.08
CA LEU A 271 -25.48 39.80 -16.92
C LEU A 271 -26.42 38.90 -17.74
N ARG A 272 -26.31 38.97 -19.07
CA ARG A 272 -27.09 38.15 -20.00
C ARG A 272 -26.23 37.05 -20.65
N PRO A 273 -26.83 35.97 -21.16
CA PRO A 273 -26.12 34.96 -21.94
C PRO A 273 -25.35 35.55 -23.15
N GLN A 274 -25.80 36.67 -23.70
CA GLN A 274 -25.15 37.36 -24.83
C GLN A 274 -23.86 38.12 -24.42
N ASP A 275 -23.56 38.24 -23.13
CA ASP A 275 -22.41 39.00 -22.62
C ASP A 275 -21.26 38.07 -22.16
N VAL A 276 -21.38 36.76 -22.38
CA VAL A 276 -20.43 35.73 -21.95
C VAL A 276 -20.26 34.66 -23.02
N SER A 277 -19.11 34.00 -23.06
CA SER A 277 -18.87 32.84 -23.92
C SER A 277 -19.18 31.53 -23.17
N ALA A 278 -19.34 30.45 -23.93
CA ALA A 278 -19.46 29.10 -23.38
C ALA A 278 -18.25 28.67 -22.54
N GLY A 279 -17.05 29.21 -22.80
CA GLY A 279 -15.84 28.94 -22.03
C GLY A 279 -15.67 29.80 -20.76
N SER A 280 -16.64 30.64 -20.42
CA SER A 280 -16.52 31.57 -19.29
C SER A 280 -16.43 30.85 -17.94
N ASN A 281 -15.47 31.25 -17.11
CA ASN A 281 -15.34 30.76 -15.73
C ASN A 281 -16.22 31.52 -14.72
N LYS A 282 -17.14 32.39 -15.18
CA LYS A 282 -18.09 33.06 -14.29
C LYS A 282 -19.07 32.05 -13.71
N LYS A 283 -19.31 32.13 -12.40
CA LYS A 283 -20.34 31.37 -11.68
C LYS A 283 -21.65 32.16 -11.70
N VAL A 284 -22.70 31.55 -12.22
CA VAL A 284 -24.02 32.19 -12.41
C VAL A 284 -25.13 31.27 -11.89
N TRP A 285 -26.30 31.84 -11.64
CA TRP A 285 -27.51 31.12 -11.29
C TRP A 285 -28.17 30.51 -12.52
N TRP A 286 -28.59 29.26 -12.39
CA TRP A 286 -29.33 28.49 -13.38
C TRP A 286 -30.73 28.19 -12.84
N LEU A 287 -31.69 28.03 -13.74
CA LEU A 287 -33.06 27.59 -13.46
C LEU A 287 -33.41 26.46 -14.42
N TYR A 288 -33.82 25.32 -13.88
CA TYR A 288 -34.22 24.15 -14.64
C TYR A 288 -35.59 23.65 -14.15
N PRO A 289 -36.67 23.99 -14.89
CA PRO A 289 -38.00 23.44 -14.65
C PRO A 289 -38.00 21.94 -14.97
N TYR A 290 -38.58 21.13 -14.09
CA TYR A 290 -38.61 19.68 -14.20
C TYR A 290 -39.93 19.10 -13.70
N ASP A 291 -40.60 18.34 -14.56
CA ASP A 291 -41.76 17.53 -14.19
C ASP A 291 -41.30 16.11 -13.85
N ASP A 292 -41.48 15.68 -12.60
CA ASP A 292 -41.15 14.32 -12.18
C ASP A 292 -42.13 13.33 -12.83
N PRO A 293 -41.67 12.45 -13.74
CA PRO A 293 -42.54 11.51 -14.44
C PRO A 293 -43.14 10.45 -13.50
N ARG A 294 -42.58 10.24 -12.31
CA ARG A 294 -43.07 9.22 -11.35
C ARG A 294 -44.22 9.74 -10.51
N THR A 295 -44.14 10.99 -10.07
CA THR A 295 -45.13 11.59 -9.15
C THR A 295 -46.04 12.62 -9.82
N GLY A 296 -45.70 13.08 -11.03
CA GLY A 296 -46.39 14.15 -11.73
C GLY A 296 -46.18 15.55 -11.11
N LYS A 297 -45.30 15.68 -10.11
CA LYS A 297 -45.01 16.95 -9.44
C LYS A 297 -44.01 17.78 -10.25
N HIS A 298 -44.27 19.08 -10.31
CA HIS A 298 -43.36 20.06 -10.92
C HIS A 298 -42.35 20.59 -9.90
N PHE A 299 -41.10 20.74 -10.32
CA PHE A 299 -40.00 21.28 -9.53
C PHE A 299 -39.20 22.30 -10.35
N ASP A 300 -38.94 23.46 -9.76
CA ASP A 300 -38.01 24.45 -10.31
C ASP A 300 -36.67 24.34 -9.60
N PHE A 301 -35.71 23.67 -10.25
CA PHE A 301 -34.38 23.53 -9.68
C PHE A 301 -33.55 24.79 -9.95
N GLU A 302 -33.07 25.41 -8.88
CA GLU A 302 -32.17 26.56 -8.95
C GLU A 302 -30.84 26.26 -8.27
N TRP A 303 -29.73 26.57 -8.95
CA TRP A 303 -28.40 26.40 -8.37
C TRP A 303 -27.39 27.34 -9.03
N GLN A 304 -26.23 27.51 -8.39
CA GLN A 304 -25.11 28.23 -8.98
C GLN A 304 -24.09 27.27 -9.58
N ALA A 305 -23.70 27.48 -10.84
CA ALA A 305 -22.62 26.73 -11.48
C ALA A 305 -21.80 27.61 -12.44
N VAL A 306 -20.57 27.18 -12.71
CA VAL A 306 -19.67 27.81 -13.68
C VAL A 306 -20.15 27.51 -15.09
N ILE A 307 -20.19 28.53 -15.96
CA ILE A 307 -20.69 28.42 -17.34
C ILE A 307 -19.91 27.37 -18.13
N ASN A 308 -18.57 27.42 -18.09
CA ASN A 308 -17.70 26.46 -18.78
C ASN A 308 -18.01 25.00 -18.44
N ASN A 309 -18.19 24.69 -17.15
CA ASN A 309 -18.48 23.32 -16.70
C ASN A 309 -19.84 22.83 -17.24
N ARG A 310 -20.84 23.72 -17.29
CA ARG A 310 -22.16 23.40 -17.86
C ARG A 310 -22.10 23.23 -19.37
N ALA A 311 -21.39 24.10 -20.08
CA ALA A 311 -21.37 24.11 -21.53
C ALA A 311 -20.51 22.99 -22.14
N ASN A 312 -19.37 22.67 -21.53
CA ASN A 312 -18.36 21.80 -22.12
C ASN A 312 -18.14 20.46 -21.37
N SER A 313 -18.53 20.35 -20.10
CA SER A 313 -18.25 19.15 -19.28
C SER A 313 -19.47 18.24 -19.05
N ASN A 314 -20.55 18.42 -19.83
CA ASN A 314 -21.80 17.65 -19.73
C ASN A 314 -22.41 17.64 -18.31
N ALA A 315 -22.16 18.68 -17.50
CA ALA A 315 -22.65 18.78 -16.13
C ALA A 315 -24.14 19.13 -16.13
N GLY A 316 -25.02 18.12 -16.11
CA GLY A 316 -26.47 18.26 -16.02
C GLY A 316 -26.98 18.83 -14.68
N CYS A 317 -28.30 18.87 -14.50
CA CYS A 317 -28.92 19.35 -13.26
C CYS A 317 -28.43 18.55 -12.04
N PRO A 318 -27.90 19.21 -10.97
CA PRO A 318 -27.27 18.51 -9.84
C PRO A 318 -28.26 17.73 -8.96
N TYR A 319 -29.57 17.98 -9.11
CA TYR A 319 -30.64 17.30 -8.38
C TYR A 319 -31.11 16.00 -9.04
N LEU A 320 -30.88 15.85 -10.35
CA LEU A 320 -31.41 14.74 -11.18
C LEU A 320 -30.40 13.61 -11.42
N SER A 321 -29.18 13.74 -10.90
CA SER A 321 -28.16 12.70 -10.99
C SER A 321 -28.49 11.50 -10.09
N VAL A 322 -28.14 10.28 -10.53
CA VAL A 322 -28.24 9.05 -9.72
C VAL A 322 -27.47 9.17 -8.40
N SER A 323 -26.36 9.93 -8.41
CA SER A 323 -25.67 10.41 -7.22
C SER A 323 -25.78 11.93 -7.19
N PRO A 324 -26.85 12.48 -6.59
CA PRO A 324 -27.14 13.90 -6.70
C PRO A 324 -26.09 14.72 -5.95
N GLN A 325 -25.56 15.75 -6.61
CA GLN A 325 -24.62 16.69 -6.01
C GLN A 325 -25.32 17.74 -5.13
N ALA A 326 -26.64 17.87 -5.24
CA ALA A 326 -27.47 18.73 -4.41
C ALA A 326 -28.70 17.98 -3.90
N ILE A 327 -29.08 18.25 -2.65
CA ILE A 327 -30.24 17.64 -1.99
C ILE A 327 -31.40 18.63 -1.96
N MET A 328 -32.58 18.17 -2.34
CA MET A 328 -33.84 18.89 -2.20
C MET A 328 -34.80 18.02 -1.37
N PRO A 329 -35.13 18.44 -0.13
CA PRO A 329 -36.14 17.77 0.69
C PRO A 329 -37.47 17.62 -0.05
N GLY A 330 -38.09 16.45 0.03
CA GLY A 330 -39.32 16.11 -0.67
C GLY A 330 -39.13 15.56 -2.08
N PHE A 331 -37.88 15.44 -2.56
CA PHE A 331 -37.58 14.95 -3.92
C PHE A 331 -36.52 13.84 -3.92
N ASN A 332 -35.26 14.16 -3.58
CA ASN A 332 -34.13 13.23 -3.74
C ASN A 332 -33.38 12.91 -2.44
N ASP A 333 -33.91 13.36 -1.30
CA ASP A 333 -33.45 13.00 0.02
C ASP A 333 -33.86 11.56 0.43
N LEU A 334 -33.16 11.01 1.41
CA LEU A 334 -33.36 9.65 1.87
C LEU A 334 -34.73 9.46 2.52
N GLU A 335 -35.22 10.44 3.27
CA GLU A 335 -36.52 10.37 3.96
C GLU A 335 -37.67 10.22 2.97
N SER A 336 -37.65 11.03 1.91
CA SER A 336 -38.70 11.05 0.88
C SER A 336 -38.61 9.85 -0.06
N THR A 337 -37.42 9.34 -0.34
CA THR A 337 -37.22 8.23 -1.28
C THR A 337 -37.29 6.85 -0.64
N HIS A 338 -36.93 6.72 0.65
CA HIS A 338 -36.87 5.45 1.38
C HIS A 338 -37.43 5.60 2.81
N PRO A 339 -38.71 5.98 2.98
CA PRO A 339 -39.31 6.22 4.29
C PRO A 339 -39.30 4.98 5.21
N GLU A 340 -39.26 3.78 4.65
CA GLU A 340 -39.18 2.52 5.39
C GLU A 340 -37.86 2.37 6.19
N LEU A 341 -36.80 3.08 5.81
CA LEU A 341 -35.50 3.04 6.47
C LEU A 341 -35.42 3.97 7.69
N MET A 342 -36.40 4.86 7.90
CA MET A 342 -36.37 5.85 8.99
C MET A 342 -36.41 5.19 10.37
N CYS A 343 -37.11 4.06 10.48
CA CYS A 343 -37.11 3.23 11.70
C CYS A 343 -35.74 2.63 12.03
N GLU A 344 -34.86 2.50 11.03
CA GLU A 344 -33.49 2.00 11.19
C GLU A 344 -32.47 3.13 11.41
N TRP A 345 -32.87 4.41 11.31
CA TRP A 345 -31.95 5.54 11.51
C TRP A 345 -31.70 5.82 13.00
N ASP A 346 -30.45 6.03 13.38
CA ASP A 346 -30.10 6.43 14.76
C ASP A 346 -30.07 7.96 14.92
N TYR A 347 -31.23 8.56 15.22
CA TYR A 347 -31.38 10.01 15.38
C TYR A 347 -30.55 10.63 16.51
N GLU A 348 -30.17 9.86 17.52
CA GLU A 348 -29.36 10.37 18.65
C GLU A 348 -27.87 10.42 18.31
N LYS A 349 -27.39 9.47 17.48
CA LYS A 349 -25.97 9.38 17.12
C LYS A 349 -25.59 10.07 15.82
N ASN A 350 -26.58 10.45 15.01
CA ASN A 350 -26.35 11.11 13.73
C ASN A 350 -26.63 12.60 13.82
N GLU A 351 -25.64 13.41 13.48
CA GLU A 351 -25.78 14.88 13.38
C GLU A 351 -26.56 15.32 12.13
N ILE A 352 -26.56 14.49 11.08
CA ILE A 352 -27.30 14.75 9.84
C ILE A 352 -28.66 14.07 9.90
N THR A 353 -29.69 14.77 9.45
CA THR A 353 -31.05 14.26 9.35
C THR A 353 -31.29 13.63 7.97
N PRO A 354 -32.18 12.62 7.85
CA PRO A 354 -32.44 11.92 6.59
C PRO A 354 -32.92 12.80 5.42
N ASP A 355 -33.60 13.92 5.69
CA ASP A 355 -34.01 14.93 4.69
C ASP A 355 -32.82 15.70 4.06
N LYS A 356 -31.62 15.61 4.64
CA LYS A 356 -30.42 16.35 4.21
C LYS A 356 -29.37 15.49 3.52
N ILE A 357 -29.70 14.25 3.20
CA ILE A 357 -28.77 13.28 2.60
C ILE A 357 -29.49 12.44 1.55
N SER A 358 -28.84 12.14 0.41
CA SER A 358 -29.45 11.27 -0.61
C SER A 358 -29.26 9.79 -0.29
N PHE A 359 -30.14 8.95 -0.84
CA PHE A 359 -30.02 7.49 -0.78
C PHE A 359 -28.72 6.96 -1.41
N GLY A 360 -28.13 7.71 -2.36
CA GLY A 360 -26.87 7.38 -3.02
C GLY A 360 -25.60 7.80 -2.25
N SER A 361 -25.72 8.32 -1.02
CA SER A 361 -24.59 8.89 -0.28
C SER A 361 -23.63 7.82 0.28
N GLU A 362 -22.33 8.02 0.08
CA GLU A 362 -21.28 7.21 0.70
C GLU A 362 -20.99 7.59 2.16
N LYS A 363 -21.63 8.65 2.69
CA LYS A 363 -21.41 9.11 4.06
C LYS A 363 -21.86 8.04 5.06
N LYS A 364 -20.95 7.62 5.94
CA LYS A 364 -21.22 6.63 6.99
C LYS A 364 -21.97 7.24 8.17
N VAL A 365 -23.17 6.71 8.43
CA VAL A 365 -24.08 7.11 9.52
C VAL A 365 -24.37 5.89 10.40
N PHE A 366 -24.93 6.13 11.59
CA PHE A 366 -25.32 5.09 12.53
C PHE A 366 -26.73 4.56 12.20
N TRP A 367 -26.84 3.24 12.14
CA TRP A 367 -28.06 2.50 11.90
C TRP A 367 -28.40 1.63 13.11
N LYS A 368 -29.68 1.55 13.45
CA LYS A 368 -30.30 0.62 14.39
C LYS A 368 -30.73 -0.62 13.62
N GLY A 369 -29.88 -1.64 13.62
CA GLY A 369 -30.17 -2.88 12.92
C GLY A 369 -31.36 -3.62 13.53
N LYS A 370 -32.17 -4.26 12.68
CA LYS A 370 -33.25 -5.18 13.11
C LYS A 370 -32.78 -6.31 14.03
N CYS A 371 -31.49 -6.66 13.97
CA CYS A 371 -30.83 -7.61 14.86
C CYS A 371 -30.52 -7.07 16.28
N GLY A 372 -30.88 -5.82 16.59
CA GLY A 372 -30.60 -5.17 17.88
C GLY A 372 -29.21 -4.52 17.98
N HIS A 373 -28.34 -4.68 16.97
CA HIS A 373 -27.03 -4.04 16.95
C HIS A 373 -27.07 -2.64 16.34
N ASN A 374 -26.36 -1.69 16.96
CA ASN A 374 -26.08 -0.38 16.40
C ASN A 374 -24.74 -0.40 15.65
N TYR A 375 -24.73 -0.02 14.38
CA TYR A 375 -23.53 -0.07 13.54
C TYR A 375 -23.41 1.13 12.62
N LYS A 376 -22.18 1.41 12.16
CA LYS A 376 -21.89 2.55 11.30
C LYS A 376 -21.69 2.09 9.85
N GLN A 377 -22.52 2.57 8.93
CA GLN A 377 -22.46 2.19 7.51
C GLN A 377 -22.90 3.35 6.60
N SER A 378 -22.39 3.38 5.37
CA SER A 378 -22.82 4.35 4.35
C SER A 378 -24.27 4.14 3.95
N VAL A 379 -25.00 5.23 3.69
CA VAL A 379 -26.41 5.18 3.23
C VAL A 379 -26.57 4.30 2.00
N LEU A 380 -25.72 4.48 0.98
CA LEU A 380 -25.74 3.69 -0.25
C LEU A 380 -25.70 2.18 0.00
N ASN A 381 -24.77 1.71 0.84
CA ASN A 381 -24.65 0.28 1.14
C ASN A 381 -25.85 -0.24 1.93
N HIS A 382 -26.41 0.55 2.85
CA HIS A 382 -27.58 0.17 3.63
C HIS A 382 -28.81 0.02 2.73
N VAL A 383 -29.05 1.00 1.85
CA VAL A 383 -30.11 0.98 0.82
C VAL A 383 -29.94 -0.22 -0.13
N ASN A 384 -28.71 -0.57 -0.50
CA ASN A 384 -28.41 -1.76 -1.31
C ASN A 384 -28.55 -3.10 -0.55
N GLY A 385 -29.07 -3.10 0.68
CA GLY A 385 -29.36 -4.30 1.45
C GLY A 385 -28.16 -4.92 2.18
N CYS A 386 -27.05 -4.19 2.33
CA CYS A 386 -25.94 -4.64 3.17
C CYS A 386 -26.32 -4.52 4.65
N GLY A 387 -26.95 -5.54 5.23
CA GLY A 387 -27.34 -5.53 6.64
C GLY A 387 -26.16 -5.46 7.64
N CYS A 388 -26.47 -5.71 8.92
CA CYS A 388 -25.53 -5.55 10.03
C CYS A 388 -24.15 -6.23 9.79
N PRO A 389 -23.04 -5.48 9.83
CA PRO A 389 -21.70 -6.00 9.54
C PRO A 389 -21.22 -7.02 10.60
N TYR A 390 -21.71 -6.93 11.84
CA TYR A 390 -21.38 -7.90 12.88
C TYR A 390 -22.04 -9.26 12.61
N CYS A 391 -23.32 -9.26 12.23
CA CYS A 391 -24.05 -10.49 11.88
C CYS A 391 -23.49 -11.15 10.61
N ALA A 392 -23.06 -10.35 9.64
CA ALA A 392 -22.41 -10.82 8.43
C ALA A 392 -20.95 -11.26 8.64
N GLY A 393 -20.38 -11.09 9.85
CA GLY A 393 -18.99 -11.44 10.15
C GLY A 393 -17.94 -10.53 9.47
N LYS A 394 -18.35 -9.35 8.97
CA LYS A 394 -17.45 -8.36 8.37
C LYS A 394 -16.70 -7.53 9.42
N GLU A 395 -17.31 -7.33 10.59
CA GLU A 395 -16.72 -6.62 11.72
C GLU A 395 -16.87 -7.44 13.02
N VAL A 396 -15.99 -7.19 14.00
CA VAL A 396 -15.99 -7.89 15.29
C VAL A 396 -16.71 -7.07 16.35
N LEU A 397 -17.72 -7.67 16.98
CA LEU A 397 -18.39 -7.17 18.17
C LEU A 397 -18.04 -8.10 19.34
N SER A 398 -17.23 -7.59 20.27
CA SER A 398 -16.86 -8.30 21.50
C SER A 398 -18.11 -8.66 22.30
N GLY A 399 -18.19 -9.90 22.77
CA GLY A 399 -19.36 -10.46 23.44
C GLY A 399 -20.42 -11.06 22.50
N PHE A 400 -20.20 -11.01 21.18
CA PHE A 400 -21.14 -11.56 20.20
C PHE A 400 -20.47 -12.52 19.21
N ASN A 401 -19.59 -12.02 18.35
CA ASN A 401 -19.00 -12.80 17.25
C ASN A 401 -17.47 -12.99 17.34
N ASP A 402 -16.88 -12.65 18.48
CA ASP A 402 -15.47 -12.82 18.74
C ASP A 402 -15.10 -14.26 19.14
N LEU A 403 -13.81 -14.60 18.99
CA LEU A 403 -13.28 -15.93 19.24
C LEU A 403 -13.43 -16.37 20.70
N GLN A 404 -13.29 -15.46 21.66
CA GLN A 404 -13.35 -15.81 23.08
C GLN A 404 -14.77 -16.16 23.50
N THR A 405 -15.75 -15.38 23.05
CA THR A 405 -17.16 -15.60 23.32
C THR A 405 -17.68 -16.87 22.65
N LEU A 406 -17.43 -17.04 21.35
CA LEU A 406 -17.96 -18.19 20.61
C LEU A 406 -17.20 -19.50 20.86
N TYR A 407 -15.89 -19.44 21.13
CA TYR A 407 -15.04 -20.62 21.29
C TYR A 407 -14.06 -20.52 22.48
N PRO A 408 -14.57 -20.47 23.73
CA PRO A 408 -13.74 -20.27 24.92
C PRO A 408 -12.65 -21.33 25.11
N VAL A 409 -12.92 -22.59 24.75
CA VAL A 409 -11.93 -23.68 24.85
C VAL A 409 -10.80 -23.54 23.83
N ILE A 410 -11.09 -23.05 22.62
CA ILE A 410 -10.09 -22.80 21.59
C ILE A 410 -9.29 -21.54 21.95
N SER A 411 -9.98 -20.51 22.45
CA SER A 411 -9.37 -19.28 22.96
C SER A 411 -8.36 -19.57 24.09
N ALA A 412 -8.61 -20.58 24.94
CA ALA A 412 -7.65 -21.02 25.95
C ALA A 412 -6.34 -21.60 25.37
N GLU A 413 -6.33 -22.02 24.10
CA GLU A 413 -5.11 -22.44 23.39
C GLU A 413 -4.41 -21.28 22.67
N TRP A 414 -4.82 -20.03 22.90
CA TRP A 414 -4.15 -18.86 22.35
C TRP A 414 -2.75 -18.68 22.96
N ASP A 415 -1.73 -18.45 22.13
CA ASP A 415 -0.38 -18.17 22.63
C ASP A 415 -0.25 -16.67 22.97
N PHE A 416 -0.68 -16.29 24.17
CA PHE A 416 -0.66 -14.90 24.66
C PHE A 416 0.73 -14.25 24.67
N LYS A 417 1.82 -15.05 24.68
CA LYS A 417 3.18 -14.51 24.62
C LYS A 417 3.58 -14.09 23.22
N LYS A 418 3.04 -14.74 22.18
CA LYS A 418 3.42 -14.49 20.78
C LYS A 418 2.40 -13.65 20.02
N ASN A 419 1.14 -13.64 20.45
CA ASN A 419 0.10 -12.83 19.83
C ASN A 419 -0.05 -11.49 20.55
N LYS A 420 0.01 -10.39 19.79
CA LYS A 420 -0.23 -9.04 20.32
C LYS A 420 -1.72 -8.75 20.57
N LYS A 421 -2.61 -9.38 19.83
CA LYS A 421 -4.07 -9.18 19.93
C LYS A 421 -4.68 -10.22 20.87
N ALA A 422 -5.63 -9.77 21.69
CA ALA A 422 -6.43 -10.62 22.55
C ALA A 422 -7.54 -11.33 21.75
N PRO A 423 -7.96 -12.54 22.13
CA PRO A 423 -8.95 -13.31 21.36
C PRO A 423 -10.34 -12.68 21.32
N ASN A 424 -10.73 -11.85 22.29
CA ASN A 424 -12.03 -11.15 22.32
C ASN A 424 -12.19 -10.03 21.28
N ILE A 425 -11.11 -9.65 20.59
CA ILE A 425 -11.15 -8.67 19.49
C ILE A 425 -10.87 -9.34 18.13
N ILE A 426 -10.90 -10.68 18.08
CA ILE A 426 -10.65 -11.45 16.86
C ILE A 426 -11.94 -12.14 16.42
N PHE A 427 -12.29 -12.00 15.14
CA PHE A 427 -13.43 -12.71 14.56
C PHE A 427 -13.24 -14.22 14.65
N ALA A 428 -14.24 -14.94 15.16
CA ALA A 428 -14.15 -16.38 15.42
C ALA A 428 -13.92 -17.24 14.17
N HIS A 429 -14.19 -16.72 12.98
CA HIS A 429 -14.00 -17.41 11.70
C HIS A 429 -12.97 -16.73 10.79
N SER A 430 -12.05 -15.95 11.36
CA SER A 430 -11.01 -15.27 10.59
C SER A 430 -10.07 -16.24 9.87
N ASP A 431 -9.71 -15.91 8.63
CA ASP A 431 -8.62 -16.56 7.87
C ASP A 431 -7.22 -16.16 8.36
N ASN A 432 -7.13 -15.15 9.24
CA ASN A 432 -5.86 -14.69 9.77
C ASN A 432 -5.22 -15.74 10.67
N SER A 433 -3.92 -15.94 10.47
CA SER A 433 -3.12 -16.91 11.22
C SER A 433 -2.55 -16.32 12.50
N TYR A 434 -2.84 -16.98 13.62
CA TYR A 434 -2.32 -16.63 14.94
C TYR A 434 -1.53 -17.79 15.54
N TRP A 435 -0.76 -17.50 16.58
CA TRP A 435 -0.02 -18.49 17.33
C TRP A 435 -0.92 -19.19 18.34
N TRP A 436 -0.84 -20.51 18.37
CA TRP A 436 -1.57 -21.38 19.27
C TRP A 436 -0.60 -22.19 20.09
N LYS A 437 -0.97 -22.44 21.34
CA LYS A 437 -0.25 -23.32 22.25
C LYS A 437 -1.19 -24.46 22.65
N CYS A 438 -0.97 -25.65 22.11
CA CYS A 438 -1.82 -26.79 22.48
C CYS A 438 -1.57 -27.22 23.94
N LYS A 439 -2.46 -28.08 24.47
CA LYS A 439 -2.33 -28.67 25.81
C LYS A 439 -1.01 -29.41 26.08
N LEU A 440 -0.28 -29.79 25.03
CA LEU A 440 1.03 -30.44 25.10
C LEU A 440 2.20 -29.44 25.01
N GLY A 441 1.92 -28.14 25.02
CA GLY A 441 2.90 -27.06 25.05
C GLY A 441 3.49 -26.69 23.69
N HIS A 442 3.14 -27.38 22.59
CA HIS A 442 3.61 -27.03 21.25
C HIS A 442 3.02 -25.70 20.81
N SER A 443 3.90 -24.75 20.47
CA SER A 443 3.54 -23.46 19.88
C SER A 443 3.58 -23.57 18.35
N TYR A 444 2.48 -23.25 17.66
CA TYR A 444 2.36 -23.37 16.20
C TYR A 444 1.43 -22.29 15.64
N LYS A 445 1.64 -21.91 14.38
CA LYS A 445 0.86 -20.86 13.71
C LYS A 445 -0.22 -21.47 12.82
N MET A 446 -1.47 -21.00 12.91
CA MET A 446 -2.59 -21.50 12.10
C MET A 446 -3.75 -20.47 12.02
N PRO A 447 -4.53 -20.44 10.93
CA PRO A 447 -5.77 -19.65 10.84
C PRO A 447 -6.81 -19.97 11.92
N VAL A 448 -7.59 -18.98 12.35
CA VAL A 448 -8.66 -19.17 13.34
C VAL A 448 -9.76 -20.09 12.78
N ASN A 449 -10.18 -19.91 11.54
CA ASN A 449 -11.20 -20.76 10.93
C ASN A 449 -10.79 -22.25 10.83
N ARG A 450 -9.49 -22.56 10.74
CA ARG A 450 -8.95 -23.93 10.81
C ARG A 450 -9.01 -24.51 12.22
N ARG A 451 -9.28 -23.68 13.23
CA ARG A 451 -9.53 -24.09 14.62
C ARG A 451 -11.01 -24.22 14.92
N THR A 452 -11.83 -23.31 14.41
CA THR A 452 -13.25 -23.16 14.77
C THR A 452 -14.24 -23.73 13.75
N GLY A 453 -13.83 -23.89 12.48
CA GLY A 453 -14.69 -24.33 11.38
C GLY A 453 -14.83 -25.85 11.23
N ALA A 454 -15.60 -26.27 10.21
CA ALA A 454 -15.95 -27.67 9.97
C ALA A 454 -14.73 -28.59 9.74
N GLN A 455 -13.72 -28.11 8.99
CA GLN A 455 -12.45 -28.83 8.78
C GLN A 455 -11.40 -28.46 9.83
N LYS A 456 -11.71 -28.71 11.11
CA LYS A 456 -10.82 -28.41 12.24
C LYS A 456 -9.52 -29.20 12.16
N SER A 457 -8.40 -28.50 12.30
CA SER A 457 -7.05 -29.06 12.33
C SER A 457 -6.45 -28.95 13.73
N SER A 458 -5.86 -30.04 14.21
CA SER A 458 -5.18 -30.10 15.50
C SER A 458 -3.74 -29.60 15.40
N CYS A 459 -3.03 -29.58 16.52
CA CYS A 459 -1.59 -29.27 16.54
C CYS A 459 -0.81 -30.14 15.53
N PRO A 460 -0.11 -29.54 14.56
CA PRO A 460 0.59 -30.29 13.50
C PRO A 460 1.76 -31.11 14.03
N VAL A 461 2.41 -30.64 15.10
CA VAL A 461 3.49 -31.37 15.78
C VAL A 461 2.95 -32.67 16.38
N CYS A 462 1.82 -32.61 17.07
CA CYS A 462 1.16 -33.79 17.63
C CYS A 462 0.67 -34.78 16.55
N ALA A 463 0.31 -34.26 15.37
CA ALA A 463 -0.17 -35.07 14.26
C ALA A 463 0.96 -35.85 13.56
N LYS A 464 2.19 -35.29 13.50
CA LYS A 464 3.35 -35.93 12.84
C LYS A 464 3.74 -37.26 13.50
N GLU A 465 3.67 -37.36 14.82
CA GLU A 465 3.98 -38.58 15.56
C GLU A 465 3.06 -39.78 15.24
N GLY A 466 1.87 -39.52 14.65
CA GLY A 466 0.95 -40.56 14.19
C GLY A 466 1.12 -40.96 12.72
N LYS A 467 1.98 -40.26 11.97
CA LYS A 467 2.17 -40.44 10.52
C LYS A 467 3.46 -41.18 10.14
N THR A 468 4.47 -41.20 11.02
CA THR A 468 5.75 -41.86 10.78
C THR A 468 5.72 -43.33 11.22
N SER A 469 6.09 -44.27 10.33
CA SER A 469 6.02 -45.70 10.62
C SER A 469 7.33 -46.22 11.26
N PHE A 470 7.25 -47.30 12.06
CA PHE A 470 8.43 -47.93 12.65
C PHE A 470 9.43 -48.46 11.59
N PRO A 471 8.97 -49.12 10.50
CA PRO A 471 9.88 -49.58 9.44
C PRO A 471 10.73 -48.48 8.81
N GLU A 472 10.14 -47.32 8.47
CA GLU A 472 10.88 -46.16 7.94
C GLU A 472 11.99 -45.71 8.91
N GLN A 473 11.67 -45.63 10.20
CA GLN A 473 12.64 -45.21 11.23
C GLN A 473 13.72 -46.26 11.47
N ALA A 474 13.38 -47.54 11.37
CA ALA A 474 14.35 -48.63 11.49
C ALA A 474 15.35 -48.63 10.32
N ILE A 475 14.88 -48.45 9.08
CA ILE A 475 15.77 -48.33 7.92
C ILE A 475 16.70 -47.13 8.08
N TYR A 476 16.15 -45.98 8.47
CA TYR A 476 16.92 -44.76 8.70
C TYR A 476 17.98 -44.92 9.80
N PHE A 477 17.62 -45.57 10.91
CA PHE A 477 18.51 -45.83 12.05
C PHE A 477 19.79 -46.55 11.61
N TYR A 478 19.68 -47.67 10.90
CA TYR A 478 20.85 -48.42 10.45
C TYR A 478 21.62 -47.73 9.33
N LEU A 479 20.93 -47.01 8.43
CA LEU A 479 21.63 -46.25 7.39
C LEU A 479 22.47 -45.12 7.96
N LYS A 480 22.00 -44.47 9.04
CA LYS A 480 22.68 -43.29 9.61
C LYS A 480 24.06 -43.61 10.18
N ASP A 481 24.28 -44.84 10.62
CA ASP A 481 25.56 -45.31 11.15
C ASP A 481 26.67 -45.30 10.07
N LYS A 482 26.34 -45.74 8.85
CA LYS A 482 27.28 -45.76 7.71
C LYS A 482 27.22 -44.52 6.83
N PHE A 483 26.05 -43.89 6.73
CA PHE A 483 25.77 -42.73 5.89
C PHE A 483 25.22 -41.56 6.74
N PRO A 484 26.11 -40.77 7.37
CA PRO A 484 25.70 -39.67 8.24
C PRO A 484 24.91 -38.57 7.52
N ASP A 485 24.96 -38.49 6.19
CA ASP A 485 24.21 -37.56 5.37
C ASP A 485 22.79 -38.04 5.02
N ALA A 486 22.39 -39.24 5.45
CA ALA A 486 21.02 -39.73 5.25
C ALA A 486 19.98 -38.76 5.85
N ILE A 487 18.92 -38.47 5.09
CA ILE A 487 17.84 -37.53 5.45
C ILE A 487 16.53 -38.31 5.53
N ASN A 488 15.78 -38.11 6.62
CA ASN A 488 14.46 -38.69 6.81
C ASN A 488 13.35 -37.74 6.32
N SER A 489 12.35 -38.26 5.61
CA SER A 489 11.21 -37.49 5.07
C SER A 489 11.64 -36.28 4.23
N ASP A 490 12.54 -36.49 3.26
CA ASP A 490 13.05 -35.41 2.41
C ASP A 490 11.99 -34.94 1.41
N ARG A 491 11.84 -33.62 1.27
CA ARG A 491 10.91 -32.98 0.33
C ARG A 491 11.60 -32.05 -0.67
N SER A 492 12.94 -32.07 -0.71
CA SER A 492 13.74 -31.14 -1.52
C SER A 492 13.49 -31.22 -3.03
N LEU A 493 12.95 -32.34 -3.52
CA LEU A 493 12.77 -32.64 -4.95
C LEU A 493 11.29 -32.59 -5.41
N GLY A 494 10.42 -31.89 -4.70
CA GLY A 494 9.00 -31.75 -5.04
C GLY A 494 8.13 -32.99 -4.75
N PHE A 495 8.75 -34.12 -4.40
CA PHE A 495 8.13 -35.30 -3.83
C PHE A 495 8.67 -35.54 -2.41
N GLU A 496 7.86 -36.16 -1.55
CA GLU A 496 8.31 -36.67 -0.24
C GLU A 496 8.87 -38.07 -0.41
N PHE A 497 10.17 -38.25 -0.14
CA PHE A 497 10.83 -39.55 -0.06
C PHE A 497 11.04 -39.95 1.40
N ASP A 498 10.80 -41.21 1.75
CA ASP A 498 10.90 -41.68 3.14
C ASP A 498 12.33 -41.50 3.67
N ILE A 499 13.32 -41.88 2.86
CA ILE A 499 14.74 -41.65 3.17
C ILE A 499 15.48 -41.27 1.88
N LYS A 500 16.43 -40.34 1.99
CA LYS A 500 17.37 -39.98 0.92
C LYS A 500 18.80 -40.04 1.43
N VAL A 501 19.71 -40.57 0.63
CA VAL A 501 21.16 -40.55 0.89
C VAL A 501 21.82 -39.74 -0.22
N PRO A 502 22.00 -38.41 -0.02
CA PRO A 502 22.49 -37.50 -1.06
C PRO A 502 23.84 -37.92 -1.66
N SER A 503 24.79 -38.36 -0.84
CA SER A 503 26.14 -38.74 -1.25
C SER A 503 26.19 -39.88 -2.27
N LEU A 504 25.21 -40.77 -2.24
CA LEU A 504 25.09 -41.91 -3.17
C LEU A 504 24.05 -41.67 -4.27
N ASN A 505 23.39 -40.51 -4.26
CA ASN A 505 22.22 -40.21 -5.09
C ASN A 505 21.13 -41.30 -5.02
N ILE A 506 20.88 -41.81 -3.81
CA ILE A 506 19.92 -42.88 -3.54
C ILE A 506 18.67 -42.31 -2.85
N ALA A 507 17.50 -42.79 -3.25
CA ALA A 507 16.23 -42.59 -2.55
C ALA A 507 15.64 -43.94 -2.15
N ILE A 508 14.96 -43.99 -1.00
CA ILE A 508 14.35 -45.20 -0.45
C ILE A 508 12.91 -44.92 -0.05
N GLU A 509 12.01 -45.82 -0.43
CA GLU A 509 10.60 -45.81 -0.03
C GLU A 509 10.22 -47.13 0.66
N PHE A 510 9.34 -47.05 1.65
CA PHE A 510 8.76 -48.18 2.35
C PHE A 510 7.26 -48.33 2.00
N ASP A 511 6.95 -49.37 1.23
CA ASP A 511 5.62 -49.59 0.67
C ASP A 511 4.85 -50.68 1.43
N GLY A 512 4.13 -50.30 2.49
CA GLY A 512 3.25 -51.19 3.25
C GLY A 512 1.95 -51.55 2.51
N LYS A 513 1.41 -52.77 2.72
CA LYS A 513 0.22 -53.27 2.00
C LYS A 513 -1.00 -52.40 2.23
N TYR A 514 -1.17 -51.90 3.46
CA TYR A 514 -2.31 -51.07 3.83
C TYR A 514 -2.41 -49.79 2.98
N TRP A 515 -1.28 -49.16 2.63
CA TRP A 515 -1.25 -47.88 1.91
C TRP A 515 -1.10 -48.02 0.39
N HIS A 516 -0.49 -49.12 -0.09
CA HIS A 516 -0.11 -49.28 -1.50
C HIS A 516 -0.91 -50.36 -2.27
N SER A 517 -2.03 -50.83 -1.73
CA SER A 517 -2.82 -51.92 -2.34
C SER A 517 -3.83 -51.48 -3.41
N ASN A 518 -4.16 -50.19 -3.51
CA ASN A 518 -5.17 -49.68 -4.44
C ASN A 518 -4.58 -49.24 -5.81
N LYS A 519 -5.43 -49.17 -6.85
CA LYS A 519 -5.00 -48.81 -8.22
C LYS A 519 -4.41 -47.39 -8.35
N GLU A 520 -4.77 -46.47 -7.46
CA GLU A 520 -4.27 -45.09 -7.51
C GLU A 520 -2.86 -44.98 -6.91
N SER A 521 -2.55 -45.79 -5.90
CA SER A 521 -1.24 -45.84 -5.25
C SER A 521 -0.14 -46.31 -6.20
N ILE A 522 -0.39 -47.35 -7.01
CA ILE A 522 0.59 -47.82 -8.00
C ILE A 522 0.90 -46.77 -9.08
N TYR A 523 -0.07 -45.91 -9.44
CA TYR A 523 0.16 -44.80 -10.35
C TYR A 523 1.07 -43.73 -9.73
N LYS A 524 0.81 -43.37 -8.46
CA LYS A 524 1.65 -42.43 -7.69
C LYS A 524 3.07 -42.96 -7.48
N ASP A 525 3.19 -44.24 -7.15
CA ASP A 525 4.48 -44.92 -7.00
C ASP A 525 5.28 -44.85 -8.32
N ASN A 526 4.65 -45.20 -9.45
CA ASN A 526 5.28 -45.14 -10.76
C ASN A 526 5.66 -43.71 -11.19
N LYS A 527 4.93 -42.69 -10.75
CA LYS A 527 5.29 -41.28 -11.01
C LYS A 527 6.60 -40.90 -10.31
N LYS A 528 6.82 -41.38 -9.08
CA LYS A 528 8.09 -41.21 -8.36
C LYS A 528 9.22 -42.00 -9.03
N ASP A 529 8.94 -43.24 -9.47
CA ASP A 529 9.91 -44.06 -10.22
C ASP A 529 10.35 -43.37 -11.51
N ASP A 530 9.39 -42.86 -12.31
CA ASP A 530 9.65 -42.13 -13.55
C ASP A 530 10.51 -40.87 -13.29
N TYR A 531 10.26 -40.17 -12.17
CA TYR A 531 11.04 -39.00 -11.78
C TYR A 531 12.48 -39.38 -11.38
N CYS A 532 12.66 -40.41 -10.55
CA CYS A 532 13.98 -40.85 -10.12
C CYS A 532 14.81 -41.33 -11.31
N PHE A 533 14.21 -42.12 -12.21
CA PHE A 533 14.86 -42.59 -13.43
C PHE A 533 15.34 -41.43 -14.32
N LYS A 534 14.50 -40.41 -14.55
CA LYS A 534 14.86 -39.23 -15.35
C LYS A 534 15.97 -38.37 -14.74
N ASN A 535 16.11 -38.38 -13.41
CA ASN A 535 17.10 -37.58 -12.68
C ASN A 535 18.30 -38.41 -12.22
N ASN A 536 18.47 -39.63 -12.75
CA ASN A 536 19.57 -40.54 -12.42
C ASN A 536 19.68 -40.86 -10.91
N ILE A 537 18.54 -40.92 -10.22
CA ILE A 537 18.45 -41.25 -8.78
C ILE A 537 18.16 -42.75 -8.66
N ASN A 538 19.01 -43.46 -7.92
CA ASN A 538 18.82 -44.88 -7.64
C ASN A 538 17.73 -45.08 -6.58
N LEU A 539 16.53 -45.48 -7.01
CA LEU A 539 15.38 -45.69 -6.13
C LEU A 539 15.29 -47.15 -5.66
N PHE A 540 15.34 -47.36 -4.35
CA PHE A 540 15.03 -48.64 -3.71
C PHE A 540 13.63 -48.59 -3.08
N ARG A 541 12.85 -49.65 -3.30
CA ARG A 541 11.54 -49.81 -2.65
C ARG A 541 11.53 -51.07 -1.81
N ILE A 542 11.38 -50.91 -0.49
CA ILE A 542 11.09 -52.03 0.41
C ILE A 542 9.58 -52.24 0.39
N ARG A 543 9.13 -53.27 -0.32
CA ARG A 543 7.73 -53.42 -0.72
C ARG A 543 7.13 -54.75 -0.26
N ASP A 544 5.89 -54.71 0.22
CA ASP A 544 5.22 -55.96 0.63
C ASP A 544 5.04 -56.89 -0.58
N LYS A 545 5.35 -58.18 -0.38
CA LYS A 545 5.34 -59.20 -1.44
C LYS A 545 3.99 -59.37 -2.15
N SER A 546 2.89 -58.95 -1.52
CA SER A 546 1.54 -59.05 -2.10
C SER A 546 1.19 -57.88 -3.03
N LEU A 547 2.06 -56.86 -3.12
CA LEU A 547 1.84 -55.68 -3.96
C LEU A 547 2.38 -55.87 -5.38
N LYS A 548 1.76 -55.16 -6.34
CA LYS A 548 2.24 -55.11 -7.72
C LYS A 548 3.60 -54.42 -7.80
N LYS A 549 4.49 -54.91 -8.65
CA LYS A 549 5.81 -54.30 -8.93
C LYS A 549 5.64 -52.93 -9.61
N THR A 550 6.56 -52.01 -9.32
CA THR A 550 6.67 -50.71 -9.99
C THR A 550 7.60 -50.80 -11.19
N LYS A 551 7.73 -49.73 -11.98
CA LYS A 551 8.44 -49.75 -13.27
C LYS A 551 9.97 -49.84 -13.17
N TYR A 552 10.60 -48.95 -12.39
CA TYR A 552 12.05 -48.72 -12.48
C TYR A 552 12.81 -48.90 -11.16
N ALA A 553 12.12 -48.88 -10.01
CA ALA A 553 12.77 -49.04 -8.73
C ALA A 553 13.34 -50.45 -8.52
N THR A 554 14.44 -50.55 -7.77
CA THR A 554 14.94 -51.83 -7.25
C THR A 554 14.06 -52.30 -6.10
N ILE A 555 13.36 -53.42 -6.29
CA ILE A 555 12.39 -53.94 -5.32
C ILE A 555 13.06 -54.91 -4.34
N ILE A 556 12.89 -54.64 -3.05
CA ILE A 556 13.26 -55.54 -1.95
C ILE A 556 11.97 -55.99 -1.26
N ASN A 557 11.63 -57.27 -1.40
CA ASN A 557 10.36 -57.78 -0.87
C ASN A 557 10.43 -58.04 0.64
N PHE A 558 9.34 -57.74 1.34
CA PHE A 558 9.12 -58.19 2.72
C PHE A 558 7.68 -58.70 2.92
N THR A 559 7.40 -59.30 4.08
CA THR A 559 6.04 -59.68 4.49
C THR A 559 5.59 -58.83 5.68
N GLU A 560 4.55 -58.03 5.49
CA GLU A 560 4.01 -57.17 6.55
C GLU A 560 3.54 -57.98 7.77
N GLY A 561 3.89 -57.51 8.97
CA GLY A 561 3.61 -58.19 10.23
C GLY A 561 4.64 -59.26 10.64
N ASN A 562 5.63 -59.55 9.79
CA ASN A 562 6.74 -60.45 10.12
C ASN A 562 8.05 -59.64 10.32
N GLU A 563 8.48 -59.51 11.57
CA GLU A 563 9.67 -58.72 11.93
C GLU A 563 10.96 -59.27 11.31
N LEU A 564 11.14 -60.60 11.30
CA LEU A 564 12.31 -61.24 10.68
C LEU A 564 12.36 -60.97 9.18
N SER A 565 11.21 -60.90 8.51
CA SER A 565 11.16 -60.54 7.09
C SER A 565 11.58 -59.10 6.83
N LEU A 566 11.27 -58.16 7.74
CA LEU A 566 11.71 -56.76 7.63
C LEU A 566 13.22 -56.65 7.90
N GLU A 567 13.73 -57.37 8.90
CA GLU A 567 15.16 -57.42 9.20
C GLU A 567 15.97 -57.91 8.00
N ASN A 568 15.52 -58.99 7.34
CA ASN A 568 16.17 -59.51 6.14
C ASN A 568 16.11 -58.52 4.95
N ALA A 569 15.02 -57.75 4.82
CA ALA A 569 14.91 -56.72 3.80
C ALA A 569 15.90 -55.57 4.05
N ILE A 570 16.06 -55.14 5.31
CA ILE A 570 17.07 -54.13 5.69
C ILE A 570 18.48 -54.65 5.42
N LYS A 571 18.81 -55.88 5.84
CA LYS A 571 20.11 -56.53 5.54
C LYS A 571 20.39 -56.56 4.04
N LYS A 572 19.38 -56.90 3.23
CA LYS A 572 19.51 -56.91 1.76
C LYS A 572 19.72 -55.51 1.18
N LEU A 573 19.02 -54.50 1.69
CA LEU A 573 19.21 -53.10 1.29
C LEU A 573 20.64 -52.65 1.59
N LEU A 574 21.12 -52.87 2.82
CA LEU A 574 22.46 -52.49 3.24
C LEU A 574 23.54 -53.20 2.42
N PHE A 575 23.37 -54.49 2.12
CA PHE A 575 24.24 -55.22 1.21
C PHE A 575 24.31 -54.58 -0.18
N LEU A 576 23.16 -54.21 -0.77
CA LEU A 576 23.11 -53.55 -2.08
C LEU A 576 23.72 -52.14 -2.07
N MET A 577 23.80 -51.50 -0.91
CA MET A 577 24.41 -50.19 -0.70
C MET A 577 25.89 -50.27 -0.27
N GLY A 578 26.50 -51.46 -0.22
CA GLY A 578 27.90 -51.66 0.20
C GLY A 578 28.13 -51.49 1.70
N ALA A 579 27.13 -51.81 2.52
CA ALA A 579 27.12 -51.65 3.97
C ALA A 579 26.78 -52.98 4.70
N ASP A 580 27.29 -54.10 4.20
CA ASP A 580 27.00 -55.46 4.68
C ASP A 580 27.57 -55.78 6.09
N GLY A 581 28.47 -54.95 6.61
CA GLY A 581 29.05 -55.10 7.96
C GLY A 581 28.19 -54.58 9.12
N ILE A 582 27.00 -54.02 8.88
CA ILE A 582 26.13 -53.49 9.95
C ILE A 582 25.34 -54.64 10.60
N ASP A 583 25.45 -54.76 11.92
CA ASP A 583 24.71 -55.75 12.71
C ASP A 583 23.24 -55.32 12.95
N VAL A 584 22.35 -55.77 12.08
CA VAL A 584 20.91 -55.47 12.15
C VAL A 584 20.18 -56.46 13.06
N ASN A 585 19.61 -55.96 14.16
CA ASN A 585 18.74 -56.72 15.08
C ASN A 585 17.55 -55.86 15.54
N LEU A 586 16.38 -56.06 14.93
CA LEU A 586 15.22 -55.19 15.20
C LEU A 586 14.65 -55.34 16.61
N SER A 587 14.73 -56.53 17.22
CA SER A 587 14.20 -56.76 18.56
C SER A 587 15.06 -56.07 19.63
N ARG A 588 16.38 -56.10 19.47
CA ARG A 588 17.36 -55.42 20.33
C ARG A 588 17.23 -53.90 20.19
N ASP A 589 17.28 -53.38 18.97
CA ASP A 589 17.45 -51.93 18.72
C ASP A 589 16.12 -51.15 18.72
N ARG A 590 14.99 -51.85 18.91
CA ARG A 590 13.64 -51.28 18.87
C ARG A 590 13.47 -50.06 19.79
N ALA A 591 14.00 -50.13 21.01
CA ALA A 591 13.87 -49.05 21.99
C ALA A 591 14.58 -47.78 21.52
N SER A 592 15.83 -47.92 21.08
CA SER A 592 16.64 -46.82 20.54
C SER A 592 15.98 -46.20 19.31
N ILE A 593 15.53 -47.02 18.35
CA ILE A 593 14.82 -46.57 17.14
C ILE A 593 13.57 -45.75 17.52
N LEU A 594 12.75 -46.27 18.42
CA LEU A 594 11.53 -45.60 18.88
C LEU A 594 11.83 -44.27 19.59
N SER A 595 12.91 -44.18 20.35
CA SER A 595 13.27 -42.98 21.10
C SER A 595 13.59 -41.76 20.20
N GLN A 596 14.07 -42.00 18.97
CA GLN A 596 14.42 -40.93 18.03
C GLN A 596 13.24 -40.07 17.57
N TYR A 597 12.01 -40.58 17.65
CA TYR A 597 10.82 -39.88 17.17
C TYR A 597 9.65 -39.88 18.18
N ILE A 598 9.88 -40.37 19.40
CA ILE A 598 8.94 -40.26 20.53
C ILE A 598 9.51 -39.28 21.54
N ILE A 599 9.34 -37.97 21.29
CA ILE A 599 10.22 -36.98 21.92
C ILE A 599 9.64 -36.35 23.21
N LYS A 600 8.36 -36.53 23.60
CA LYS A 600 7.82 -35.91 24.84
C LYS A 600 6.70 -36.68 25.54
N HIS A 601 6.50 -36.33 26.82
CA HIS A 601 5.42 -36.80 27.69
C HIS A 601 4.03 -36.56 27.08
N LYS A 602 3.12 -37.50 27.31
CA LYS A 602 1.76 -37.50 26.74
C LYS A 602 0.72 -37.48 27.84
N ASN A 603 -0.29 -36.63 27.69
CA ASN A 603 -1.41 -36.55 28.65
C ASN A 603 -2.31 -37.81 28.64
N ASN A 604 -2.22 -38.65 27.60
CA ASN A 604 -2.86 -39.97 27.54
C ASN A 604 -1.85 -41.12 27.55
N SER A 605 -0.76 -40.91 28.29
CA SER A 605 0.31 -41.88 28.43
C SER A 605 -0.10 -43.14 29.18
N LEU A 606 0.72 -44.18 29.06
CA LEU A 606 0.58 -45.39 29.86
C LEU A 606 0.61 -45.05 31.36
N ALA A 607 1.60 -44.28 31.81
CA ALA A 607 1.71 -43.88 33.22
C ALA A 607 0.48 -43.10 33.72
N PHE A 608 -0.08 -42.20 32.91
CA PHE A 608 -1.23 -41.42 33.32
C PHE A 608 -2.52 -42.25 33.39
N LEU A 609 -2.77 -43.10 32.38
CA LEU A 609 -4.04 -43.82 32.28
C LEU A 609 -4.05 -45.18 33.00
N ARG A 610 -2.90 -45.83 33.12
CA ARG A 610 -2.70 -47.17 33.71
C ARG A 610 -1.38 -47.25 34.50
N PRO A 611 -1.27 -46.50 35.61
CA PRO A 611 -0.06 -46.52 36.46
C PRO A 611 0.27 -47.92 36.98
N ASP A 612 -0.76 -48.73 37.25
CA ASP A 612 -0.65 -50.13 37.68
C ASP A 612 0.11 -51.04 36.68
N ILE A 613 -0.03 -50.75 35.38
CA ILE A 613 0.69 -51.45 34.32
C ILE A 613 2.04 -50.78 34.05
N ALA A 614 2.14 -49.47 34.24
CA ALA A 614 3.39 -48.72 34.06
C ALA A 614 4.50 -49.19 35.02
N GLU A 615 4.16 -49.74 36.18
CA GLU A 615 5.09 -50.40 37.11
C GLU A 615 5.82 -51.61 36.48
N GLU A 616 5.21 -52.30 35.51
CA GLU A 616 5.82 -53.44 34.82
C GLU A 616 6.68 -53.01 33.62
N TRP A 617 6.99 -51.71 33.49
CA TRP A 617 7.89 -51.20 32.45
C TRP A 617 9.33 -51.61 32.71
N ASN A 618 10.00 -52.18 31.70
CA ASN A 618 11.44 -52.46 31.80
C ASN A 618 12.24 -51.19 31.45
N TYR A 619 12.72 -50.45 32.46
CA TYR A 619 13.44 -49.19 32.25
C TYR A 619 14.83 -49.40 31.63
N GLU A 620 15.49 -50.52 31.91
CA GLU A 620 16.81 -50.83 31.36
C GLU A 620 16.73 -51.08 29.85
N LYS A 621 15.81 -51.94 29.40
CA LYS A 621 15.70 -52.34 27.99
C LYS A 621 14.88 -51.40 27.11
N ASN A 622 14.15 -50.44 27.69
CA ASN A 622 13.43 -49.41 26.92
C ASN A 622 14.22 -48.09 26.82
N GLU A 623 15.42 -48.01 27.40
CA GLU A 623 16.34 -46.88 27.28
C GLU A 623 15.66 -45.53 27.59
N ALA A 624 15.71 -44.58 26.66
CA ALA A 624 15.14 -43.23 26.81
C ALA A 624 13.60 -43.20 26.78
N LEU A 625 12.92 -44.30 26.45
CA LEU A 625 11.46 -44.36 26.45
C LEU A 625 10.93 -44.52 27.87
N THR A 626 10.09 -43.57 28.27
CA THR A 626 9.38 -43.63 29.54
C THR A 626 7.92 -44.05 29.34
N PRO A 627 7.26 -44.63 30.35
CA PRO A 627 5.82 -44.86 30.34
C PRO A 627 4.98 -43.59 30.09
N TYR A 628 5.56 -42.41 30.33
CA TYR A 628 4.93 -41.12 30.05
C TYR A 628 5.04 -40.70 28.58
N SER A 629 6.04 -41.20 27.86
CA SER A 629 6.28 -40.89 26.45
C SER A 629 5.44 -41.75 25.50
N VAL A 630 4.83 -42.86 25.97
CA VAL A 630 4.07 -43.80 25.15
C VAL A 630 2.57 -43.75 25.47
N LYS A 631 1.71 -43.69 24.44
CA LYS A 631 0.24 -43.64 24.61
C LYS A 631 -0.27 -44.95 25.20
N CYS A 632 -1.23 -44.87 26.13
CA CYS A 632 -1.98 -46.05 26.55
C CYS A 632 -2.71 -46.65 25.33
N PHE A 633 -2.78 -47.98 25.25
CA PHE A 633 -3.30 -48.74 24.11
C PHE A 633 -2.53 -48.59 22.78
N SER A 634 -1.26 -48.18 22.82
CA SER A 634 -0.45 -48.08 21.60
C SER A 634 -0.15 -49.45 20.98
N SER A 635 -0.07 -49.51 19.65
CA SER A 635 0.45 -50.69 18.93
C SER A 635 1.96 -50.86 19.05
N LYS A 636 2.67 -49.92 19.68
CA LYS A 636 4.12 -49.98 19.92
C LYS A 636 4.46 -51.20 20.79
N ILE A 637 5.46 -51.95 20.36
CA ILE A 637 6.03 -53.08 21.08
C ILE A 637 7.13 -52.53 21.99
N ILE A 638 7.07 -52.86 23.28
CA ILE A 638 8.03 -52.41 24.30
C ILE A 638 8.39 -53.58 25.22
N TRP A 639 9.49 -53.44 25.97
CA TRP A 639 9.92 -54.42 26.97
C TRP A 639 9.16 -54.28 28.28
N TRP A 640 8.67 -55.40 28.80
CA TRP A 640 8.00 -55.50 30.08
C TRP A 640 8.84 -56.34 31.05
N LYS A 641 8.68 -56.10 32.34
CA LYS A 641 9.27 -56.88 33.43
C LYS A 641 8.18 -57.21 34.44
N CYS A 642 7.87 -58.50 34.61
CA CYS A 642 6.76 -58.91 35.46
C CYS A 642 7.12 -58.64 36.92
N LYS A 643 6.26 -57.90 37.64
CA LYS A 643 6.45 -57.68 39.08
C LYS A 643 6.29 -58.93 39.94
N ASN A 644 5.59 -59.96 39.45
CA ASN A 644 5.32 -61.18 40.23
C ASN A 644 6.41 -62.24 40.08
N CYS A 645 6.95 -62.44 38.87
CA CYS A 645 7.89 -63.53 38.59
C CYS A 645 9.22 -63.08 37.95
N GLY A 646 9.41 -61.77 37.75
CA GLY A 646 10.62 -61.19 37.17
C GLY A 646 10.81 -61.41 35.67
N GLU A 647 9.95 -62.20 35.02
CA GLU A 647 10.06 -62.53 33.59
C GLU A 647 10.07 -61.26 32.73
N GLU A 648 10.95 -61.22 31.74
CA GLU A 648 11.07 -60.11 30.80
C GLU A 648 10.59 -60.53 29.41
N TRP A 649 9.68 -59.78 28.82
CA TRP A 649 9.17 -60.09 27.48
C TRP A 649 8.81 -58.83 26.70
N GLN A 650 8.78 -58.93 25.38
CA GLN A 650 8.29 -57.87 24.50
C GLN A 650 6.85 -58.15 24.07
N CYS A 651 5.98 -57.15 24.18
CA CYS A 651 4.68 -57.17 23.52
C CYS A 651 4.12 -55.75 23.32
N ARG A 652 3.01 -55.64 22.57
CA ARG A 652 2.36 -54.34 22.32
C ARG A 652 1.80 -53.75 23.61
N VAL A 653 1.86 -52.43 23.77
CA VAL A 653 1.20 -51.73 24.88
C VAL A 653 -0.29 -52.03 24.91
N SER A 654 -0.96 -52.06 23.77
CA SER A 654 -2.37 -52.46 23.66
C SER A 654 -2.65 -53.88 24.12
N THR A 655 -1.72 -54.81 23.96
CA THR A 655 -1.86 -56.19 24.48
C THR A 655 -1.86 -56.20 26.01
N ARG A 656 -1.11 -55.29 26.65
CA ARG A 656 -1.12 -55.14 28.12
C ARG A 656 -2.30 -54.32 28.64
N THR A 657 -2.72 -53.28 27.94
CA THR A 657 -3.68 -52.31 28.47
C THR A 657 -5.12 -52.53 27.99
N GLY A 658 -5.33 -53.28 26.90
CA GLY A 658 -6.62 -53.42 26.21
C GLY A 658 -7.73 -54.16 26.97
N SER A 659 -8.91 -54.25 26.35
CA SER A 659 -10.08 -54.93 26.93
C SER A 659 -9.87 -56.43 27.15
N GLN A 660 -8.99 -57.05 26.36
CA GLN A 660 -8.50 -58.42 26.52
C GLN A 660 -7.01 -58.40 26.94
N ALA A 661 -6.68 -57.60 27.95
CA ALA A 661 -5.32 -57.48 28.46
C ALA A 661 -4.72 -58.86 28.79
N GLN A 662 -3.58 -59.17 28.21
CA GLN A 662 -2.81 -60.38 28.53
C GLN A 662 -1.76 -60.02 29.58
N GLY A 663 -1.64 -60.85 30.62
CA GLY A 663 -0.62 -60.69 31.66
C GLY A 663 0.74 -61.22 31.22
N CYS A 664 1.64 -61.41 32.18
CA CYS A 664 2.90 -62.10 31.94
C CYS A 664 2.64 -63.50 31.33
N PRO A 665 3.30 -63.87 30.21
CA PRO A 665 3.13 -65.18 29.58
C PRO A 665 3.45 -66.35 30.52
N LYS A 666 4.46 -66.20 31.37
CA LYS A 666 4.89 -67.22 32.34
C LYS A 666 3.84 -67.43 33.44
N CYS A 667 3.43 -66.35 34.12
CA CYS A 667 2.37 -66.43 35.14
C CYS A 667 1.05 -66.97 34.57
N THR A 668 0.70 -66.58 33.34
CA THR A 668 -0.52 -67.06 32.68
C THR A 668 -0.49 -68.58 32.47
N LYS A 669 0.65 -69.13 32.02
CA LYS A 669 0.84 -70.58 31.87
C LYS A 669 0.70 -71.32 33.22
N GLU A 670 1.21 -70.73 34.30
CA GLU A 670 1.10 -71.29 35.66
C GLU A 670 -0.34 -71.29 36.19
N ILE A 671 -1.08 -70.19 36.01
CA ILE A 671 -2.50 -70.09 36.39
C ILE A 671 -3.35 -71.11 35.63
N VAL A 672 -3.14 -71.26 34.32
CA VAL A 672 -3.87 -72.25 33.51
C VAL A 672 -3.58 -73.68 33.96
N ARG A 673 -2.35 -73.97 34.42
CA ARG A 673 -2.03 -75.26 35.05
C ARG A 673 -2.82 -75.46 36.35
N GLN A 674 -2.86 -74.47 37.24
CA GLN A 674 -3.59 -74.56 38.51
C GLN A 674 -5.12 -74.61 38.36
N SER A 675 -5.70 -73.89 37.39
CA SER A 675 -7.15 -73.91 37.16
C SER A 675 -7.64 -75.28 36.67
N LYS A 676 -6.79 -75.99 35.93
CA LYS A 676 -7.08 -77.37 35.46
C LYS A 676 -7.06 -78.40 36.59
N SER A 677 -6.48 -78.09 37.76
CA SER A 677 -6.39 -78.99 38.92
C SER A 677 -7.26 -78.54 40.11
N THR A 678 -8.20 -77.61 39.92
CA THR A 678 -9.04 -77.08 41.02
C THR A 678 -10.28 -77.96 41.25
N LYS A 679 -10.50 -78.39 42.50
CA LYS A 679 -11.67 -79.21 42.90
C LYS A 679 -13.00 -78.47 42.72
N VAL A 680 -14.01 -79.18 42.23
CA VAL A 680 -15.37 -78.65 42.03
C VAL A 680 -16.42 -79.62 42.57
N VAL A 681 -17.55 -79.08 43.01
CA VAL A 681 -18.71 -79.84 43.47
C VAL A 681 -19.92 -79.56 42.58
N ASN A 682 -20.65 -80.61 42.23
CA ASN A 682 -21.98 -80.51 41.65
C ASN A 682 -22.98 -80.28 42.80
N LEU A 683 -23.66 -79.14 42.80
CA LEU A 683 -24.59 -78.75 43.88
C LEU A 683 -25.94 -79.47 43.81
N ASP A 684 -26.27 -80.11 42.68
CA ASP A 684 -27.53 -80.83 42.53
C ASP A 684 -27.37 -82.32 42.81
N THR A 685 -26.19 -82.90 42.58
CA THR A 685 -25.89 -84.31 42.91
C THR A 685 -25.08 -84.49 44.19
N GLY A 686 -24.40 -83.45 44.66
CA GLY A 686 -23.49 -83.49 45.82
C GLY A 686 -22.09 -84.04 45.51
N GLU A 687 -21.82 -84.53 44.29
CA GLU A 687 -20.55 -85.14 43.92
C GLU A 687 -19.40 -84.13 43.83
N VAL A 688 -18.25 -84.48 44.41
CA VAL A 688 -17.02 -83.67 44.39
C VAL A 688 -16.01 -84.30 43.43
N PHE A 689 -15.49 -83.50 42.52
CA PHE A 689 -14.49 -83.90 41.53
C PHE A 689 -13.15 -83.23 41.85
N GLU A 690 -12.07 -84.03 41.78
CA GLU A 690 -10.69 -83.59 42.03
C GLU A 690 -10.20 -82.51 41.04
N SER A 691 -10.88 -82.33 39.92
CA SER A 691 -10.61 -81.24 38.98
C SER A 691 -11.85 -80.89 38.14
N VAL A 692 -11.88 -79.66 37.60
CA VAL A 692 -12.90 -79.24 36.64
C VAL A 692 -12.91 -80.13 35.38
N ASN A 693 -11.77 -80.69 34.97
CA ASN A 693 -11.71 -81.61 33.83
C ASN A 693 -12.42 -82.93 34.11
N LYS A 694 -12.20 -83.53 35.30
CA LYS A 694 -12.92 -84.75 35.71
C LYS A 694 -14.43 -84.51 35.82
N ALA A 695 -14.83 -83.34 36.30
CA ALA A 695 -16.25 -82.93 36.31
C ALA A 695 -16.82 -82.74 34.90
N ALA A 696 -16.02 -82.27 33.94
CA ALA A 696 -16.45 -82.11 32.56
C ALA A 696 -16.60 -83.45 31.84
N GLU A 697 -15.69 -84.39 32.10
CA GLU A 697 -15.75 -85.76 31.59
C GLU A 697 -17.00 -86.49 32.06
N SER A 698 -17.38 -86.35 33.35
CA SER A 698 -18.57 -87.04 33.90
C SER A 698 -19.88 -86.60 33.24
N VAL A 699 -19.96 -85.35 32.78
CA VAL A 699 -21.13 -84.82 32.03
C VAL A 699 -20.92 -84.77 30.52
N LYS A 700 -19.83 -85.36 30.00
CA LYS A 700 -19.41 -85.33 28.58
C LYS A 700 -19.46 -83.91 27.98
N GLY A 701 -19.10 -82.92 28.80
CA GLY A 701 -19.20 -81.50 28.49
C GLY A 701 -17.85 -80.81 28.41
N ARG A 702 -17.85 -79.48 28.25
CA ARG A 702 -16.62 -78.67 28.26
C ARG A 702 -16.35 -78.12 29.66
N PHE A 703 -15.11 -78.26 30.14
CA PHE A 703 -14.68 -77.73 31.45
C PHE A 703 -14.84 -76.21 31.59
N GLY A 704 -14.82 -75.49 30.47
CA GLY A 704 -15.04 -74.03 30.44
C GLY A 704 -16.45 -73.64 30.88
N ASP A 705 -17.46 -74.44 30.53
CA ASP A 705 -18.86 -74.19 30.89
C ASP A 705 -19.08 -74.45 32.40
N ILE A 706 -18.48 -75.53 32.93
CA ILE A 706 -18.47 -75.81 34.38
C ILE A 706 -17.74 -74.71 35.16
N SER A 707 -16.58 -74.25 34.68
CA SER A 707 -15.86 -73.13 35.29
C SER A 707 -16.68 -71.84 35.29
N ALA A 708 -17.39 -71.55 34.19
CA ALA A 708 -18.29 -70.40 34.10
C ALA A 708 -19.44 -70.49 35.11
N CYS A 709 -19.99 -71.70 35.32
CA CYS A 709 -20.99 -71.95 36.35
C CYS A 709 -20.42 -71.74 37.77
N CYS A 710 -19.24 -72.30 38.06
CA CYS A 710 -18.57 -72.10 39.36
C CYS A 710 -18.24 -70.63 39.67
N ARG A 711 -17.96 -69.81 38.65
CA ARG A 711 -17.71 -68.36 38.77
C ARG A 711 -18.99 -67.51 38.80
N GLY A 712 -20.17 -68.14 38.71
CA GLY A 712 -21.46 -67.45 38.66
C GLY A 712 -21.70 -66.67 37.36
N GLU A 713 -20.96 -66.99 36.29
CA GLU A 713 -21.18 -66.42 34.95
C GLU A 713 -22.35 -67.11 34.24
N GLN A 714 -22.66 -68.35 34.63
CA GLN A 714 -23.80 -69.13 34.17
C GLN A 714 -24.52 -69.74 35.38
N LYS A 715 -25.85 -69.88 35.28
CA LYS A 715 -26.65 -70.48 36.37
C LYS A 715 -26.44 -71.98 36.48
N THR A 716 -26.31 -72.65 35.34
CA THR A 716 -26.08 -74.09 35.21
C THR A 716 -25.10 -74.34 34.06
N ALA A 717 -24.40 -75.46 34.12
CA ALA A 717 -23.65 -76.02 33.00
C ALA A 717 -24.04 -77.48 32.85
N TRP A 718 -24.47 -77.86 31.64
CA TRP A 718 -24.90 -79.22 31.32
C TRP A 718 -26.03 -79.73 32.24
N GLY A 719 -26.97 -78.84 32.61
CA GLY A 719 -28.13 -79.17 33.45
C GLY A 719 -27.88 -79.06 34.96
N TYR A 720 -26.63 -78.93 35.39
CA TYR A 720 -26.25 -78.92 36.81
C TYR A 720 -25.69 -77.58 37.26
N ARG A 721 -25.85 -77.28 38.55
CA ARG A 721 -25.21 -76.17 39.26
C ARG A 721 -23.87 -76.62 39.80
N TRP A 722 -22.82 -75.84 39.57
CA TRP A 722 -21.46 -76.17 39.94
C TRP A 722 -20.84 -75.11 40.84
N LYS A 723 -19.97 -75.52 41.77
CA LYS A 723 -19.21 -74.62 42.64
C LYS A 723 -17.78 -75.11 42.82
N TYR A 724 -16.82 -74.20 43.00
CA TYR A 724 -15.49 -74.58 43.48
C TYR A 724 -15.58 -75.03 44.94
N PHE A 725 -14.96 -76.16 45.28
CA PHE A 725 -15.10 -76.78 46.60
C PHE A 725 -14.55 -75.88 47.72
N ASP A 726 -13.35 -75.32 47.52
CA ASP A 726 -12.62 -74.56 48.56
C ASP A 726 -12.55 -73.04 48.33
N LYS A 727 -13.35 -72.48 47.41
CA LYS A 727 -13.29 -71.03 47.09
C LYS A 727 -14.60 -70.31 47.42
N PRO A 728 -14.57 -69.22 48.21
CA PRO A 728 -15.75 -68.38 48.44
C PRO A 728 -16.21 -67.74 47.12
N GLN A 729 -17.53 -67.58 46.96
CA GLN A 729 -18.10 -66.98 45.75
C GLN A 729 -17.77 -65.49 45.68
N THR A 730 -17.06 -65.07 44.63
CA THR A 730 -16.85 -63.66 44.33
C THR A 730 -18.07 -63.11 43.60
N SER A 731 -18.86 -62.28 44.28
CA SER A 731 -19.97 -61.56 43.64
C SER A 731 -19.44 -60.45 42.73
N ARG A 732 -20.01 -60.32 41.51
CA ARG A 732 -19.69 -59.20 40.61
C ARG A 732 -20.22 -57.90 41.23
N LYS A 733 -19.35 -56.94 41.54
CA LYS A 733 -19.75 -55.55 41.83
C LYS A 733 -20.58 -55.00 40.68
N LYS A 734 -21.86 -54.70 40.94
CA LYS A 734 -22.71 -53.91 40.04
C LYS A 734 -22.30 -52.46 40.19
N TYR A 735 -21.91 -51.83 39.09
CA TYR A 735 -21.62 -50.41 39.04
C TYR A 735 -22.87 -49.68 38.54
N SER A 736 -23.55 -48.99 39.45
CA SER A 736 -24.71 -48.13 39.18
C SER A 736 -24.45 -46.76 39.79
N GLY A 737 -24.59 -45.69 39.02
CA GLY A 737 -24.35 -44.33 39.47
C GLY A 737 -24.32 -43.32 38.33
N LYS A 738 -24.14 -42.05 38.69
CA LYS A 738 -23.96 -40.95 37.75
C LYS A 738 -22.70 -41.17 36.91
N VAL A 739 -22.69 -40.69 35.68
CA VAL A 739 -21.53 -40.79 34.79
C VAL A 739 -21.21 -39.44 34.17
N ILE A 740 -19.93 -39.14 34.06
CA ILE A 740 -19.43 -37.88 33.47
C ILE A 740 -18.75 -38.14 32.15
N ASN A 741 -19.05 -37.30 31.19
CA ASN A 741 -18.32 -37.16 29.94
C ASN A 741 -17.15 -36.19 30.17
N LEU A 742 -15.95 -36.74 30.38
CA LEU A 742 -14.73 -35.96 30.63
C LEU A 742 -14.27 -35.15 29.42
N SER A 743 -14.81 -35.41 28.22
CA SER A 743 -14.47 -34.67 27.01
C SER A 743 -15.22 -33.34 26.89
N ASN A 744 -16.41 -33.20 27.50
CA ASN A 744 -17.22 -31.97 27.43
C ASN A 744 -17.80 -31.50 28.79
N GLY A 745 -17.55 -32.24 29.88
CA GLY A 745 -17.97 -31.90 31.24
C GLY A 745 -19.42 -32.26 31.59
N MET A 746 -20.18 -32.87 30.67
CA MET A 746 -21.59 -33.20 30.93
C MET A 746 -21.72 -34.38 31.91
N VAL A 747 -22.57 -34.21 32.92
CA VAL A 747 -22.91 -35.25 33.90
C VAL A 747 -24.29 -35.79 33.58
N PHE A 748 -24.42 -37.11 33.56
CA PHE A 748 -25.65 -37.83 33.32
C PHE A 748 -26.01 -38.64 34.56
N ASN A 749 -27.30 -38.73 34.88
CA ASN A 749 -27.77 -39.44 36.06
C ASN A 749 -27.62 -40.96 35.93
N SER A 750 -27.44 -41.47 34.72
CA SER A 750 -27.20 -42.89 34.46
C SER A 750 -26.45 -43.15 33.15
N LEU A 751 -25.86 -44.35 33.04
CA LEU A 751 -25.29 -44.84 31.77
C LEU A 751 -26.31 -44.85 30.61
N THR A 752 -27.59 -45.07 30.91
CA THR A 752 -28.67 -45.11 29.90
C THR A 752 -28.95 -43.73 29.33
N GLU A 753 -28.97 -42.71 30.18
CA GLU A 753 -29.14 -41.32 29.77
C GLU A 753 -27.97 -40.84 28.91
N ALA A 754 -26.74 -41.15 29.35
CA ALA A 754 -25.52 -40.92 28.57
C ALA A 754 -25.56 -41.63 27.20
N ALA A 755 -26.06 -42.86 27.15
CA ALA A 755 -26.18 -43.63 25.91
C ALA A 755 -27.23 -43.06 24.95
N ARG A 756 -28.37 -42.55 25.45
CA ARG A 756 -29.36 -41.86 24.61
C ARG A 756 -28.79 -40.58 24.01
N TRP A 757 -28.06 -39.79 24.80
CA TRP A 757 -27.47 -38.54 24.35
C TRP A 757 -26.49 -38.73 23.18
N CYS A 758 -25.68 -39.78 23.22
CA CYS A 758 -24.74 -40.09 22.12
C CYS A 758 -25.31 -41.03 21.06
N ASN A 759 -26.62 -41.33 21.07
CA ASN A 759 -27.28 -42.33 20.22
C ASN A 759 -26.52 -43.68 20.17
N GLY A 760 -26.17 -44.19 21.35
CA GLY A 760 -25.27 -45.31 21.55
C GLY A 760 -25.78 -46.41 22.49
N LYS A 761 -24.92 -47.37 22.78
CA LYS A 761 -25.17 -48.51 23.68
C LYS A 761 -24.49 -48.30 25.02
N VAL A 762 -25.25 -48.53 26.10
CA VAL A 762 -24.82 -48.47 27.51
C VAL A 762 -23.51 -49.24 27.76
N MET A 763 -23.36 -50.41 27.14
CA MET A 763 -22.20 -51.27 27.35
C MET A 763 -20.87 -50.63 26.93
N ASN A 764 -20.86 -49.79 25.90
CA ASN A 764 -19.65 -49.12 25.43
C ASN A 764 -19.24 -47.99 26.38
N ILE A 765 -20.22 -47.25 26.89
CA ILE A 765 -19.99 -46.21 27.91
C ILE A 765 -19.50 -46.85 29.21
N SER A 766 -20.13 -47.94 29.67
CA SER A 766 -19.68 -48.67 30.86
C SER A 766 -18.27 -49.24 30.69
N ALA A 767 -17.93 -49.77 29.51
CA ALA A 767 -16.58 -50.22 29.21
C ALA A 767 -15.57 -49.06 29.24
N CYS A 768 -15.98 -47.86 28.82
CA CYS A 768 -15.17 -46.65 28.92
C CYS A 768 -14.98 -46.20 30.38
N CYS A 769 -16.05 -46.13 31.20
CA CYS A 769 -15.97 -45.81 32.63
C CYS A 769 -15.08 -46.80 33.40
N LYS A 770 -15.14 -48.09 33.06
CA LYS A 770 -14.31 -49.15 33.65
C LYS A 770 -12.88 -49.19 33.10
N LYS A 771 -12.46 -48.17 32.35
CA LYS A 771 -11.12 -48.04 31.73
C LYS A 771 -10.74 -49.21 30.81
N ARG A 772 -11.73 -49.96 30.28
CA ARG A 772 -11.53 -51.06 29.31
C ARG A 772 -11.48 -50.56 27.87
N GLN A 773 -12.01 -49.36 27.62
CA GLN A 773 -11.97 -48.67 26.34
C GLN A 773 -11.61 -47.20 26.56
N LYS A 774 -10.89 -46.63 25.60
CA LYS A 774 -10.38 -45.25 25.69
C LYS A 774 -11.48 -44.18 25.58
N SER A 775 -12.47 -44.46 24.75
CA SER A 775 -13.58 -43.56 24.48
C SER A 775 -14.76 -44.36 23.94
N ALA A 776 -15.98 -43.92 24.23
CA ALA A 776 -17.18 -44.38 23.55
C ALA A 776 -17.82 -43.19 22.83
N TYR A 777 -18.15 -43.37 21.56
CA TYR A 777 -18.82 -42.36 20.74
C TYR A 777 -18.05 -41.03 20.61
N GLY A 778 -16.71 -41.08 20.64
CA GLY A 778 -15.85 -39.89 20.56
C GLY A 778 -15.62 -39.19 21.91
N TYR A 779 -16.18 -39.71 23.00
CA TYR A 779 -16.11 -39.11 24.33
C TYR A 779 -15.43 -40.04 25.35
N ILE A 780 -14.73 -39.46 26.33
CA ILE A 780 -14.16 -40.18 27.46
C ILE A 780 -15.18 -40.16 28.60
N TRP A 781 -15.45 -41.31 29.21
CA TRP A 781 -16.48 -41.46 30.24
C TRP A 781 -15.86 -41.96 31.55
N SER A 782 -16.35 -41.45 32.70
CA SER A 782 -16.05 -41.96 34.05
C SER A 782 -17.33 -42.13 34.86
N TYR A 783 -17.31 -42.97 35.89
CA TYR A 783 -18.32 -42.88 36.95
C TYR A 783 -18.07 -41.57 37.73
N TYR A 784 -19.13 -40.88 38.14
CA TYR A 784 -19.02 -39.55 38.76
C TYR A 784 -18.44 -39.60 40.18
N ASP A 785 -18.65 -40.73 40.86
CA ASP A 785 -18.26 -40.95 42.26
C ASP A 785 -16.92 -41.72 42.39
N GLU A 786 -16.15 -41.84 41.30
CA GLU A 786 -14.77 -42.37 41.23
C GLU A 786 -13.84 -41.35 40.57
#